data_AF-A0A167F1H0-F1
#
_entry.id   AF-A0A167F1H0-F1
#
_cell.length_a   1.000
_cell.length_b   1.000
_cell.length_c   1.000
_cell.angle_alpha   90.00
_cell.angle_beta   90.00
_cell.angle_gamma   90.00
#
_symmetry.space_group_name_H-M   'P 1'
#
loop_
_entity.id
_entity.type
_entity.pdbx_description
1 polymer ?
#
loop_
_entity_poly.entity_id
_entity_poly.type
_entity_poly.pdbx_seq_one_letter_code
_entity_poly.pdbx_strand_id
1 'polypeptide(L)'
;MYLQRIIPIIIFGSLTLFPLRLIAQELPINAIKKQIEQYKEEPRGPYKSINWFCKDGEVRDARDPCPEDKDDAVQHASYRDDTKLLARKHHLFFGEILASTDRTEFWDEANNHSRIKQYQLNRYLESVDNGWIQRKSQFYRGAIQIEDEQKWGVEFYQKFLPRDSRTTNQFFFLRQSLRDIPHDGDTNLAQLMRAQSKTIADAFPKFMDARIKIHGNPTIEDIVMVQEFEKKHKEKLPKKVQEDLTELQQTMAEVYAPLNVTSIKDQVLKISNNNKTKARLLQFLEAYDDTAAPEHNVPDLADILCVIRTEITDDTNGNDRLLLLDLSNSFEDVLLKKTQEWQPEDLMGLMEKIRHLSLAAAGTGLIELWEWEKIKPQLELHLTQEDLTLADLNQFLKTARGVVEWSAAMVKATYEDDVAIYTEFEPLTYAFIDDRIRSSVALDLGESVSRLGSIIAATSNIENNALNISNQSSIRGLNPGYAFGELVIIEGSPENVEIDTDKIYIFQKPPSDLKPVAGIMTVSEGNLVSHVQLLARNLGIPNAALSGDNLKALSKFDGEKVFYAVSEKGNVILKKEKDMTNAEEELFKKQERSSEKIEIPVGQIRLDVCEVLNMGNVNASDSGKLCGPKAANLGQLKSMFPKNVVDGIVIPFGIFREHMDQEMPGQNMSYWTFLNNTFSEAEIQRRADIDEKEVETFQLERLTTLRNAIEGMELSNEFVTDLKQNFQNAFGNSIGNVPVFLRSDTNMEDLKEFTGAGLNLTLFNILSEENITEGIKKVWASPYTERSFKWRQKYLLNPENVYPSILIIPSVDVEYSGVLITKGINSGNDEDLTVAFSRGAGGAVDGQSAETRLITESTDMLLAPAREEGFLRLPKTGGTTKNTTTFQNPILNQTNIQTIREIAEQIRTTIPNETGSDYKGAWDVELGFENDKLWLFQIRPFVENKRAKSSEYLQSITPVIDYTQKIDLTTKL
;
A
#
# COMPACT_ATOMS: atom_id res chain seq x y z
N MET A 1 -47.15 -43.26 -47.09
CA MET A 1 -48.55 -43.56 -46.70
C MET A 1 -48.98 -42.50 -45.69
N TYR A 2 -50.14 -41.91 -45.91
CA TYR A 2 -50.72 -40.71 -45.27
C TYR A 2 -50.68 -40.64 -43.73
N LEU A 3 -50.46 -39.43 -43.19
CA LEU A 3 -51.43 -38.56 -42.44
C LEU A 3 -50.64 -37.33 -41.89
N GLN A 4 -50.86 -36.07 -42.31
CA GLN A 4 -51.84 -35.07 -41.81
C GLN A 4 -51.92 -34.99 -40.26
N ARG A 5 -51.87 -33.85 -39.55
CA ARG A 5 -51.98 -32.39 -39.84
C ARG A 5 -51.73 -31.59 -38.51
N ILE A 6 -51.39 -30.30 -38.63
CA ILE A 6 -51.68 -29.14 -37.73
C ILE A 6 -50.61 -28.66 -36.70
N ILE A 7 -50.26 -27.38 -36.89
CA ILE A 7 -49.45 -26.39 -36.14
C ILE A 7 -50.31 -25.74 -35.02
N PRO A 8 -49.77 -25.30 -33.85
CA PRO A 8 -49.49 -23.86 -33.66
C PRO A 8 -48.30 -23.45 -32.76
N ILE A 9 -47.59 -22.41 -33.23
CA ILE A 9 -47.13 -21.21 -32.50
C ILE A 9 -46.17 -21.44 -31.32
N ILE A 10 -44.89 -21.09 -31.53
CA ILE A 10 -43.95 -20.80 -30.43
C ILE A 10 -43.52 -19.33 -30.55
N ILE A 11 -43.92 -18.57 -29.54
CA ILE A 11 -43.49 -17.20 -29.24
C ILE A 11 -42.03 -17.26 -28.79
N PHE A 12 -41.11 -16.65 -29.55
CA PHE A 12 -39.76 -16.38 -29.09
C PHE A 12 -39.78 -15.13 -28.22
N GLY A 13 -39.78 -15.32 -26.90
CA GLY A 13 -39.51 -14.27 -25.93
C GLY A 13 -38.02 -13.99 -25.86
N SER A 14 -37.61 -12.80 -26.29
CA SER A 14 -36.26 -12.25 -26.10
C SER A 14 -36.01 -11.97 -24.62
N LEU A 15 -35.20 -12.80 -23.97
CA LEU A 15 -34.62 -12.49 -22.66
C LEU A 15 -33.45 -11.54 -22.87
N THR A 16 -33.70 -10.26 -22.60
CA THR A 16 -32.69 -9.22 -22.44
C THR A 16 -31.87 -9.53 -21.18
N LEU A 17 -30.65 -10.04 -21.37
CA LEU A 17 -29.63 -10.12 -20.34
C LEU A 17 -29.08 -8.71 -20.11
N PHE A 18 -29.62 -8.01 -19.11
CA PHE A 18 -28.96 -6.83 -18.55
C PHE A 18 -27.64 -7.26 -17.88
N PRO A 19 -26.51 -6.58 -18.14
CA PRO A 19 -25.30 -6.81 -17.38
C PRO A 19 -25.56 -6.31 -15.95
N LEU A 20 -25.62 -7.23 -15.00
CA LEU A 20 -25.57 -6.91 -13.57
C LEU A 20 -24.22 -6.22 -13.32
N ARG A 21 -24.24 -4.89 -13.23
CA ARG A 21 -23.21 -4.15 -12.50
C ARG A 21 -23.24 -4.70 -11.08
N LEU A 22 -22.19 -5.40 -10.67
CA LEU A 22 -21.89 -5.66 -9.27
C LEU A 22 -21.66 -4.30 -8.61
N ILE A 23 -22.74 -3.71 -8.10
CA ILE A 23 -22.65 -2.61 -7.14
C ILE A 23 -22.11 -3.27 -5.87
N ALA A 24 -20.87 -2.92 -5.49
CA ALA A 24 -20.35 -3.27 -4.18
C ALA A 24 -21.37 -2.81 -3.13
N GLN A 25 -21.90 -3.73 -2.32
CA GLN A 25 -22.80 -3.35 -1.23
C GLN A 25 -21.99 -2.52 -0.22
N GLU A 26 -22.40 -1.27 0.00
CA GLU A 26 -21.82 -0.44 1.05
C GLU A 26 -21.90 -1.17 2.40
N LEU A 27 -20.78 -1.16 3.13
CA LEU A 27 -20.70 -1.76 4.46
C LEU A 27 -21.65 -1.02 5.41
N PRO A 28 -22.54 -1.72 6.14
CA PRO A 28 -23.47 -1.08 7.07
C PRO A 28 -22.78 -0.74 8.41
N ILE A 29 -21.81 0.17 8.38
CA ILE A 29 -20.89 0.50 9.50
C ILE A 29 -21.64 0.68 10.83
N ASN A 30 -22.70 1.50 10.85
CA ASN A 30 -23.48 1.77 12.07
C ASN A 30 -24.19 0.53 12.62
N ALA A 31 -24.63 -0.37 11.75
CA ALA A 31 -25.25 -1.63 12.17
C ALA A 31 -24.20 -2.57 12.78
N ILE A 32 -23.02 -2.67 12.16
CA ILE A 32 -21.90 -3.47 12.64
C ILE A 32 -21.44 -2.99 14.03
N LYS A 33 -21.24 -1.67 14.21
CA LYS A 33 -20.90 -1.07 15.51
C LYS A 33 -21.89 -1.47 16.61
N LYS A 34 -23.18 -1.35 16.32
CA LYS A 34 -24.24 -1.73 17.27
C LYS A 34 -24.23 -3.22 17.59
N GLN A 35 -23.94 -4.06 16.61
CA GLN A 35 -23.87 -5.51 16.76
C GLN A 35 -22.66 -5.95 17.59
N ILE A 36 -21.50 -5.31 17.42
CA ILE A 36 -20.31 -5.51 18.27
C ILE A 36 -20.63 -5.20 19.73
N GLU A 37 -21.21 -4.03 20.01
CA GLU A 37 -21.60 -3.65 21.37
C GLU A 37 -22.66 -4.60 21.96
N GLN A 38 -23.56 -5.12 21.13
CA GLN A 38 -24.47 -6.17 21.56
C GLN A 38 -23.72 -7.45 21.94
N TYR A 39 -22.76 -7.92 21.14
CA TYR A 39 -21.98 -9.12 21.46
C TYR A 39 -21.19 -8.99 22.75
N LYS A 40 -20.57 -7.82 23.00
CA LYS A 40 -19.87 -7.51 24.26
C LYS A 40 -20.77 -7.69 25.50
N GLU A 41 -22.07 -7.40 25.36
CA GLU A 41 -23.05 -7.47 26.46
C GLU A 41 -23.82 -8.79 26.57
N GLU A 42 -23.83 -9.61 25.54
CA GLU A 42 -24.56 -10.88 25.49
C GLU A 42 -23.77 -12.01 26.19
N PRO A 43 -24.39 -12.83 27.07
CA PRO A 43 -23.69 -13.93 27.74
C PRO A 43 -23.07 -14.97 26.79
N ARG A 44 -23.59 -15.05 25.55
CA ARG A 44 -23.12 -15.96 24.50
C ARG A 44 -22.43 -15.21 23.35
N GLY A 45 -22.29 -13.89 23.41
CA GLY A 45 -21.64 -13.08 22.38
C GLY A 45 -22.13 -13.44 20.96
N PRO A 46 -21.24 -13.82 20.03
CA PRO A 46 -21.59 -14.19 18.65
C PRO A 46 -22.24 -15.58 18.51
N TYR A 47 -22.44 -16.31 19.61
CA TYR A 47 -22.91 -17.70 19.64
C TYR A 47 -24.39 -17.87 20.00
N LYS A 48 -25.02 -18.90 19.45
CA LYS A 48 -26.45 -19.23 19.60
C LYS A 48 -26.67 -20.32 20.64
N SER A 49 -26.18 -21.53 20.40
CA SER A 49 -26.35 -22.71 21.28
C SER A 49 -25.20 -23.70 21.09
N ILE A 50 -24.95 -24.55 22.09
CA ILE A 50 -24.01 -25.67 21.97
C ILE A 50 -24.72 -26.82 21.26
N ASN A 51 -24.04 -27.43 20.29
CA ASN A 51 -24.56 -28.51 19.47
C ASN A 51 -23.49 -29.58 19.26
N TRP A 52 -23.93 -30.80 18.98
CA TRP A 52 -23.06 -31.86 18.46
C TRP A 52 -23.09 -31.80 16.93
N PHE A 53 -21.93 -31.85 16.31
CA PHE A 53 -21.76 -31.87 14.85
C PHE A 53 -21.21 -33.25 14.47
N CYS A 54 -22.09 -34.07 13.90
CA CYS A 54 -21.79 -35.45 13.55
C CYS A 54 -21.11 -35.52 12.17
N LYS A 55 -20.37 -36.60 11.93
CA LYS A 55 -19.60 -36.84 10.70
C LYS A 55 -20.45 -36.89 9.42
N ASP A 56 -21.70 -37.33 9.54
CA ASP A 56 -22.69 -37.37 8.45
C ASP A 56 -23.32 -35.99 8.15
N GLY A 57 -22.94 -34.95 8.90
CA GLY A 57 -23.47 -33.60 8.80
C GLY A 57 -24.71 -33.35 9.65
N GLU A 58 -25.18 -34.33 10.44
CA GLU A 58 -26.29 -34.12 11.38
C GLU A 58 -25.84 -33.18 12.53
N VAL A 59 -26.67 -32.17 12.81
CA VAL A 59 -26.47 -31.27 13.97
C VAL A 59 -27.49 -31.62 15.04
N ARG A 60 -27.00 -32.06 16.21
CA ARG A 60 -27.84 -32.54 17.32
C ARG A 60 -27.73 -31.61 18.53
N ASP A 61 -28.70 -31.69 19.43
CA ASP A 61 -28.69 -30.90 20.67
C ASP A 61 -27.55 -31.36 21.59
N ALA A 62 -27.01 -30.45 22.41
CA ALA A 62 -25.89 -30.76 23.32
C ALA A 62 -26.10 -31.98 24.25
N ARG A 63 -27.36 -32.33 24.53
CA ARG A 63 -27.76 -33.47 25.39
C ARG A 63 -28.01 -34.78 24.62
N ASP A 64 -27.98 -34.74 23.29
CA ASP A 64 -28.19 -35.89 22.40
C ASP A 64 -26.93 -36.16 21.56
N PRO A 65 -25.93 -36.89 22.10
CA PRO A 65 -24.67 -37.15 21.41
C PRO A 65 -24.87 -37.99 20.14
N CYS A 66 -23.92 -37.92 19.20
CA CYS A 66 -24.00 -38.68 17.94
C CYS A 66 -24.05 -40.20 18.19
N PRO A 67 -24.93 -40.97 17.50
CA PRO A 67 -25.25 -42.35 17.89
C PRO A 67 -24.14 -43.39 17.73
N GLU A 68 -23.19 -43.25 16.80
CA GLU A 68 -22.18 -44.32 16.52
C GLU A 68 -20.73 -43.87 16.22
N ASP A 69 -20.39 -42.59 16.15
CA ASP A 69 -19.02 -42.10 15.86
C ASP A 69 -18.58 -40.98 16.84
N LYS A 70 -18.49 -41.30 18.15
CA LYS A 70 -18.16 -40.30 19.17
C LYS A 70 -16.78 -39.66 19.02
N ASP A 71 -15.82 -40.37 18.40
CA ASP A 71 -14.44 -39.89 18.23
C ASP A 71 -14.30 -38.88 17.08
N ASP A 72 -15.27 -38.82 16.16
CA ASP A 72 -15.31 -37.89 15.02
C ASP A 72 -16.38 -36.80 15.18
N ALA A 73 -17.22 -36.89 16.22
CA ALA A 73 -18.22 -35.87 16.54
C ALA A 73 -17.59 -34.76 17.37
N VAL A 74 -17.75 -33.50 16.93
CA VAL A 74 -17.22 -32.33 17.64
C VAL A 74 -18.37 -31.59 18.32
N GLN A 75 -18.21 -31.23 19.59
CA GLN A 75 -19.18 -30.40 20.31
C GLN A 75 -18.67 -28.96 20.40
N HIS A 76 -19.40 -28.03 19.80
CA HIS A 76 -19.05 -26.61 19.89
C HIS A 76 -20.31 -25.74 19.79
N ALA A 77 -20.14 -24.42 19.92
CA ALA A 77 -21.22 -23.48 19.72
C ALA A 77 -21.59 -23.34 18.23
N SER A 78 -22.87 -23.18 17.93
CA SER A 78 -23.35 -22.67 16.65
C SER A 78 -23.35 -21.15 16.64
N TYR A 79 -23.03 -20.54 15.49
CA TYR A 79 -23.14 -19.09 15.34
C TYR A 79 -24.58 -18.61 15.30
N ARG A 80 -24.80 -17.39 15.79
CA ARG A 80 -26.05 -16.66 15.59
C ARG A 80 -26.29 -16.35 14.10
N ASP A 81 -27.55 -16.12 13.76
CA ASP A 81 -27.96 -15.90 12.37
C ASP A 81 -27.44 -14.54 11.83
N ASP A 82 -27.30 -13.56 12.71
CA ASP A 82 -26.71 -12.24 12.45
C ASP A 82 -25.18 -12.33 12.23
N THR A 83 -24.44 -13.15 12.99
CA THR A 83 -23.02 -13.45 12.74
C THR A 83 -22.81 -14.11 11.37
N LYS A 84 -23.62 -15.13 11.04
CA LYS A 84 -23.55 -15.81 9.73
C LYS A 84 -23.85 -14.87 8.56
N LEU A 85 -24.73 -13.89 8.78
CA LEU A 85 -25.10 -12.91 7.77
C LEU A 85 -23.92 -11.98 7.43
N LEU A 86 -23.16 -11.54 8.44
CA LEU A 86 -21.96 -10.72 8.24
C LEU A 86 -20.92 -11.46 7.38
N ALA A 87 -20.62 -12.71 7.73
CA ALA A 87 -19.67 -13.53 6.97
C ALA A 87 -20.10 -13.71 5.51
N ARG A 88 -21.38 -14.02 5.26
CA ARG A 88 -21.88 -14.30 3.90
C ARG A 88 -22.06 -13.07 3.02
N LYS A 89 -22.45 -11.93 3.60
CA LYS A 89 -22.75 -10.70 2.83
C LYS A 89 -21.57 -9.75 2.70
N HIS A 90 -20.74 -9.70 3.74
CA HIS A 90 -19.70 -8.69 3.86
C HIS A 90 -18.30 -9.28 4.03
N HIS A 91 -18.16 -10.62 4.00
CA HIS A 91 -16.88 -11.31 4.24
C HIS A 91 -16.23 -10.93 5.57
N LEU A 92 -17.05 -10.67 6.60
CA LEU A 92 -16.61 -10.32 7.96
C LEU A 92 -16.82 -11.49 8.92
N PHE A 93 -15.74 -11.99 9.52
CA PHE A 93 -15.73 -13.18 10.37
C PHE A 93 -15.44 -12.81 11.83
N PHE A 94 -16.37 -13.16 12.73
CA PHE A 94 -16.31 -12.80 14.16
C PHE A 94 -16.41 -14.03 15.05
N GLY A 95 -15.46 -14.18 15.99
CA GLY A 95 -15.46 -15.24 17.00
C GLY A 95 -15.42 -16.64 16.39
N GLU A 96 -14.60 -16.84 15.36
CA GLU A 96 -14.47 -18.11 14.63
C GLU A 96 -14.15 -19.30 15.53
N ILE A 97 -14.73 -20.44 15.18
CA ILE A 97 -14.53 -21.77 15.77
C ILE A 97 -13.88 -22.61 14.67
N LEU A 98 -12.57 -22.80 14.74
CA LEU A 98 -11.80 -23.44 13.68
C LEU A 98 -12.23 -24.88 13.48
N ALA A 99 -12.52 -25.61 14.56
CA ALA A 99 -12.95 -27.01 14.49
C ALA A 99 -14.20 -27.23 13.61
N SER A 100 -15.00 -26.17 13.41
CA SER A 100 -16.22 -26.17 12.57
C SER A 100 -16.03 -25.62 11.16
N THR A 101 -14.83 -25.13 10.86
CA THR A 101 -14.54 -24.33 9.66
C THR A 101 -13.84 -25.18 8.60
N ASP A 102 -14.25 -25.06 7.33
CA ASP A 102 -13.52 -25.71 6.25
C ASP A 102 -12.13 -25.07 6.07
N ARG A 103 -11.10 -25.92 5.99
CA ARG A 103 -9.70 -25.47 5.89
C ARG A 103 -9.40 -24.71 4.60
N THR A 104 -10.05 -25.03 3.48
CA THR A 104 -9.88 -24.29 2.22
C THR A 104 -10.57 -22.93 2.29
N GLU A 105 -11.77 -22.87 2.85
CA GLU A 105 -12.46 -21.61 3.08
C GLU A 105 -11.73 -20.72 4.10
N PHE A 106 -11.07 -21.31 5.11
CA PHE A 106 -10.24 -20.56 6.05
C PHE A 106 -8.95 -20.05 5.40
N TRP A 107 -8.33 -20.84 4.52
CA TRP A 107 -7.16 -20.41 3.75
C TRP A 107 -7.46 -19.21 2.85
N ASP A 108 -8.68 -19.12 2.32
CA ASP A 108 -9.24 -17.91 1.70
C ASP A 108 -8.35 -17.26 0.62
N GLU A 109 -7.65 -18.09 -0.18
CA GLU A 109 -6.67 -17.65 -1.18
C GLU A 109 -7.26 -16.68 -2.21
N ALA A 110 -8.56 -16.77 -2.49
CA ALA A 110 -9.26 -15.90 -3.44
C ALA A 110 -9.47 -14.46 -2.91
N ASN A 111 -9.48 -14.28 -1.58
CA ASN A 111 -9.57 -12.98 -0.93
C ASN A 111 -8.28 -12.67 -0.16
N ASN A 112 -7.14 -13.13 -0.68
CA ASN A 112 -5.82 -12.86 -0.10
C ASN A 112 -5.75 -13.19 1.41
N HIS A 113 -6.23 -14.39 1.76
CA HIS A 113 -6.15 -14.92 3.12
C HIS A 113 -6.84 -14.02 4.17
N SER A 114 -7.77 -13.15 3.74
CA SER A 114 -8.47 -12.17 4.58
C SER A 114 -9.06 -12.84 5.83
N ARG A 115 -9.68 -14.02 5.68
CA ARG A 115 -10.26 -14.74 6.84
C ARG A 115 -9.24 -15.08 7.94
N ILE A 116 -8.01 -15.47 7.60
CA ILE A 116 -6.94 -15.70 8.58
C ILE A 116 -6.50 -14.38 9.21
N LYS A 117 -6.30 -13.34 8.40
CA LYS A 117 -5.89 -12.01 8.89
C LYS A 117 -6.93 -11.45 9.86
N GLN A 118 -8.22 -11.61 9.54
CA GLN A 118 -9.34 -11.29 10.43
C GLN A 118 -9.32 -12.13 11.71
N TYR A 119 -9.02 -13.43 11.64
CA TYR A 119 -8.84 -14.26 12.84
C TYR A 119 -7.74 -13.68 13.75
N GLN A 120 -6.58 -13.33 13.20
CA GLN A 120 -5.48 -12.70 13.96
C GLN A 120 -5.88 -11.32 14.54
N LEU A 121 -6.67 -10.53 13.81
CA LEU A 121 -7.23 -9.27 14.31
C LEU A 121 -8.21 -9.49 15.47
N ASN A 122 -9.09 -10.51 15.37
CA ASN A 122 -10.00 -10.87 16.45
C ASN A 122 -9.20 -11.27 17.71
N ARG A 123 -8.14 -12.07 17.56
CA ARG A 123 -7.25 -12.49 18.66
C ARG A 123 -6.57 -11.29 19.33
N TYR A 124 -6.11 -10.32 18.54
CA TYR A 124 -5.55 -9.07 19.05
C TYR A 124 -6.60 -8.23 19.80
N LEU A 125 -7.78 -8.02 19.21
CA LEU A 125 -8.84 -7.27 19.88
C LEU A 125 -9.26 -7.91 21.20
N GLU A 126 -9.32 -9.25 21.25
CA GLU A 126 -9.57 -9.99 22.48
C GLU A 126 -8.50 -9.75 23.55
N SER A 127 -7.23 -9.60 23.18
CA SER A 127 -6.15 -9.32 24.14
C SER A 127 -6.16 -7.88 24.65
N VAL A 128 -6.50 -6.90 23.81
CA VAL A 128 -6.44 -5.47 24.19
C VAL A 128 -7.76 -4.90 24.72
N ASP A 129 -8.91 -5.56 24.49
CA ASP A 129 -10.26 -5.08 24.89
C ASP A 129 -11.02 -6.05 25.81
N ASN A 130 -10.31 -6.74 26.72
CA ASN A 130 -10.92 -7.65 27.72
C ASN A 130 -11.87 -8.68 27.06
N GLY A 131 -11.35 -9.40 26.07
CA GLY A 131 -12.12 -10.36 25.27
C GLY A 131 -12.97 -9.75 24.16
N TRP A 132 -12.99 -8.42 23.97
CA TRP A 132 -13.73 -7.75 22.88
C TRP A 132 -15.18 -8.28 22.75
N ILE A 133 -15.64 -8.73 21.57
CA ILE A 133 -16.96 -9.33 21.37
C ILE A 133 -17.22 -10.58 22.22
N GLN A 134 -16.16 -11.19 22.76
CA GLN A 134 -16.19 -12.32 23.68
C GLN A 134 -16.19 -11.92 25.15
N ARG A 135 -16.30 -10.64 25.50
CA ARG A 135 -16.17 -10.13 26.88
C ARG A 135 -16.95 -10.95 27.91
N LYS A 136 -18.18 -11.35 27.60
CA LYS A 136 -18.97 -12.27 28.45
C LYS A 136 -18.94 -13.72 27.98
N SER A 137 -18.90 -13.98 26.67
CA SER A 137 -18.90 -15.35 26.12
C SER A 137 -17.59 -16.10 26.23
N GLN A 138 -16.49 -15.46 26.60
CA GLN A 138 -15.25 -16.14 26.98
C GLN A 138 -15.46 -17.09 28.18
N PHE A 139 -16.54 -16.90 28.95
CA PHE A 139 -16.97 -17.79 30.03
C PHE A 139 -18.08 -18.78 29.61
N TYR A 140 -18.49 -18.78 28.34
CA TYR A 140 -19.54 -19.66 27.82
C TYR A 140 -19.00 -21.08 27.57
N ARG A 141 -19.11 -21.91 28.61
CA ARG A 141 -18.62 -23.29 28.62
C ARG A 141 -19.12 -24.11 27.44
N GLY A 142 -18.20 -24.77 26.72
CA GLY A 142 -18.51 -25.67 25.60
C GLY A 142 -18.72 -24.94 24.27
N ALA A 143 -18.44 -23.64 24.21
CA ALA A 143 -18.46 -22.89 22.96
C ALA A 143 -17.32 -23.31 22.02
N ILE A 144 -16.13 -23.51 22.57
CA ILE A 144 -14.91 -23.93 21.86
C ILE A 144 -14.21 -25.00 22.72
N GLN A 145 -13.65 -26.02 22.07
CA GLN A 145 -12.82 -27.04 22.70
C GLN A 145 -11.39 -26.93 22.13
N ILE A 146 -10.43 -26.54 22.95
CA ILE A 146 -9.07 -26.24 22.48
C ILE A 146 -8.38 -27.45 21.85
N GLU A 147 -8.69 -28.66 22.32
CA GLU A 147 -8.13 -29.89 21.76
C GLU A 147 -8.58 -30.11 20.31
N ASP A 148 -9.84 -29.79 20.00
CA ASP A 148 -10.39 -29.88 18.64
C ASP A 148 -9.85 -28.77 17.74
N GLU A 149 -9.67 -27.56 18.27
CA GLU A 149 -9.05 -26.44 17.55
C GLU A 149 -7.57 -26.73 17.22
N GLN A 150 -6.82 -27.30 18.17
CA GLN A 150 -5.42 -27.70 17.96
C GLN A 150 -5.29 -28.82 16.93
N LYS A 151 -6.12 -29.87 17.05
CA LYS A 151 -6.20 -30.93 16.03
C LYS A 151 -6.53 -30.32 14.67
N TRP A 152 -7.46 -29.36 14.64
CA TRP A 152 -7.83 -28.69 13.42
C TRP A 152 -6.66 -27.92 12.79
N GLY A 153 -5.91 -27.18 13.61
CA GLY A 153 -4.73 -26.39 13.20
C GLY A 153 -3.59 -27.23 12.65
N VAL A 154 -3.28 -28.38 13.28
CA VAL A 154 -2.29 -29.33 12.76
C VAL A 154 -2.70 -29.81 11.37
N GLU A 155 -3.94 -30.26 11.21
CA GLU A 155 -4.47 -30.72 9.92
C GLU A 155 -4.53 -29.60 8.87
N PHE A 156 -4.74 -28.35 9.30
CA PHE A 156 -4.67 -27.16 8.45
C PHE A 156 -3.26 -26.96 7.89
N TYR A 157 -2.25 -26.91 8.73
CA TYR A 157 -0.87 -26.73 8.27
C TYR A 157 -0.37 -27.92 7.45
N GLN A 158 -0.72 -29.15 7.83
CA GLN A 158 -0.44 -30.36 7.04
C GLN A 158 -1.01 -30.30 5.62
N LYS A 159 -2.15 -29.62 5.43
CA LYS A 159 -2.77 -29.45 4.11
C LYS A 159 -2.06 -28.40 3.26
N PHE A 160 -1.57 -27.30 3.85
CA PHE A 160 -1.09 -26.14 3.10
C PHE A 160 0.44 -26.01 2.98
N LEU A 161 1.21 -26.45 3.98
CA LEU A 161 2.67 -26.36 4.00
C LEU A 161 3.42 -27.28 3.00
N PRO A 162 2.89 -28.44 2.54
CA PRO A 162 3.63 -29.29 1.59
C PRO A 162 3.99 -28.63 0.25
N ARG A 163 3.36 -27.50 -0.12
CA ARG A 163 3.64 -26.81 -1.38
C ARG A 163 4.73 -25.75 -1.19
N ASP A 164 5.87 -25.93 -1.86
CA ASP A 164 7.05 -25.06 -1.75
C ASP A 164 6.69 -23.60 -2.01
N SER A 165 6.00 -23.34 -3.12
CA SER A 165 5.60 -21.99 -3.49
C SER A 165 4.74 -21.30 -2.43
N ARG A 166 3.95 -22.02 -1.63
CA ARG A 166 3.19 -21.38 -0.54
C ARG A 166 4.11 -21.02 0.61
N THR A 167 5.00 -21.92 0.98
CA THR A 167 5.93 -21.73 2.11
C THR A 167 6.92 -20.60 1.81
N THR A 168 7.43 -20.51 0.58
CA THR A 168 8.37 -19.45 0.18
C THR A 168 7.67 -18.12 -0.04
N ASN A 169 6.53 -18.10 -0.74
CA ASN A 169 5.86 -16.85 -1.11
C ASN A 169 5.12 -16.19 0.06
N GLN A 170 4.73 -16.96 1.08
CA GLN A 170 3.96 -16.49 2.23
C GLN A 170 4.70 -16.71 3.55
N PHE A 171 6.04 -16.75 3.54
CA PHE A 171 6.84 -17.12 4.71
C PHE A 171 6.53 -16.28 5.95
N PHE A 172 6.55 -14.94 5.82
CA PHE A 172 6.22 -14.02 6.90
C PHE A 172 4.80 -14.24 7.41
N PHE A 173 3.82 -14.26 6.50
CA PHE A 173 2.41 -14.43 6.84
C PHE A 173 2.14 -15.77 7.54
N LEU A 174 2.73 -16.86 7.04
CA LEU A 174 2.64 -18.17 7.68
C LEU A 174 3.22 -18.10 9.09
N ARG A 175 4.45 -17.60 9.28
CA ARG A 175 5.05 -17.44 10.62
C ARG A 175 4.15 -16.67 11.58
N GLN A 176 3.53 -15.59 11.12
CA GLN A 176 2.59 -14.82 11.94
C GLN A 176 1.33 -15.63 12.26
N SER A 177 0.78 -16.38 11.31
CA SER A 177 -0.41 -17.22 11.55
C SER A 177 -0.18 -18.27 12.63
N LEU A 178 1.03 -18.85 12.72
CA LEU A 178 1.38 -19.85 13.74
C LEU A 178 1.38 -19.24 15.15
N ARG A 179 1.57 -17.92 15.31
CA ARG A 179 1.47 -17.27 16.63
C ARG A 179 0.03 -17.24 17.17
N ASP A 180 -0.97 -17.36 16.30
CA ASP A 180 -2.39 -17.15 16.64
C ASP A 180 -3.27 -18.40 16.49
N ILE A 181 -2.99 -19.26 15.50
CA ILE A 181 -3.75 -20.49 15.24
C ILE A 181 -3.26 -21.59 16.19
N PRO A 182 -4.12 -22.20 17.01
CA PRO A 182 -3.71 -23.27 17.91
C PRO A 182 -3.29 -24.53 17.15
N HIS A 183 -2.10 -25.08 17.42
CA HIS A 183 -1.60 -26.28 16.74
C HIS A 183 -0.51 -27.07 17.49
N ASP A 184 0.00 -26.59 18.63
CA ASP A 184 1.13 -27.23 19.34
C ASP A 184 0.83 -28.58 20.01
N GLY A 185 -0.43 -29.03 19.95
CA GLY A 185 -0.91 -30.10 20.82
C GLY A 185 -0.71 -29.74 22.30
N ASP A 186 -1.09 -30.65 23.17
CA ASP A 186 -0.96 -30.43 24.60
C ASP A 186 0.45 -30.77 25.08
N THR A 187 1.22 -29.77 25.52
CA THR A 187 2.42 -30.04 26.32
C THR A 187 2.00 -30.69 27.64
N ASN A 188 2.85 -31.56 28.22
CA ASN A 188 2.58 -32.15 29.54
C ASN A 188 2.30 -31.08 30.62
N LEU A 189 2.91 -29.89 30.46
CA LEU A 189 2.68 -28.72 31.31
C LEU A 189 1.31 -28.08 31.10
N ALA A 190 0.83 -27.96 29.85
CA ALA A 190 -0.52 -27.47 29.57
C ALA A 190 -1.59 -28.42 30.12
N GLN A 191 -1.39 -29.74 30.01
CA GLN A 191 -2.26 -30.74 30.64
C GLN A 191 -2.24 -30.65 32.17
N LEU A 192 -1.05 -30.45 32.75
CA LEU A 192 -0.88 -30.28 34.19
C LEU A 192 -1.62 -29.02 34.68
N MET A 193 -1.43 -27.89 34.00
CA MET A 193 -2.12 -26.64 34.27
C MET A 193 -3.65 -26.82 34.22
N ARG A 194 -4.17 -27.48 33.18
CA ARG A 194 -5.62 -27.76 33.08
C ARG A 194 -6.09 -28.72 34.18
N ALA A 195 -5.33 -29.75 34.51
CA ALA A 195 -5.64 -30.70 35.59
C ALA A 195 -5.63 -30.03 36.98
N GLN A 196 -4.67 -29.16 37.25
CA GLN A 196 -4.60 -28.34 38.47
C GLN A 196 -5.79 -27.38 38.54
N SER A 197 -6.07 -26.64 37.47
CA SER A 197 -7.22 -25.72 37.42
C SER A 197 -8.55 -26.45 37.66
N LYS A 198 -8.70 -27.68 37.15
CA LYS A 198 -9.82 -28.58 37.42
C LYS A 198 -9.89 -29.01 38.88
N THR A 199 -8.77 -29.38 39.48
CA THR A 199 -8.72 -29.80 40.88
C THR A 199 -9.11 -28.66 41.83
N ILE A 200 -8.61 -27.45 41.58
CA ILE A 200 -8.94 -26.23 42.33
C ILE A 200 -10.43 -25.92 42.20
N ALA A 201 -10.95 -26.02 40.98
CA ALA A 201 -12.35 -25.82 40.66
C ALA A 201 -13.29 -26.80 41.39
N ASP A 202 -12.99 -28.10 41.31
CA ASP A 202 -13.80 -29.14 41.95
C ASP A 202 -13.81 -28.97 43.48
N ALA A 203 -12.69 -28.51 44.06
CA ALA A 203 -12.56 -28.22 45.49
C ALA A 203 -13.15 -26.86 45.91
N PHE A 204 -13.15 -25.87 45.02
CA PHE A 204 -13.65 -24.52 45.27
C PHE A 204 -14.43 -23.99 44.06
N PRO A 205 -15.76 -24.26 44.00
CA PRO A 205 -16.59 -23.98 42.81
C PRO A 205 -16.61 -22.53 42.33
N LYS A 206 -16.16 -21.55 43.13
CA LYS A 206 -16.02 -20.15 42.70
C LYS A 206 -14.87 -19.93 41.73
N PHE A 207 -13.92 -20.87 41.63
CA PHE A 207 -12.81 -20.81 40.66
C PHE A 207 -13.24 -21.26 39.25
N MET A 208 -14.53 -21.53 39.02
CA MET A 208 -15.02 -22.06 37.74
C MET A 208 -14.76 -21.13 36.58
N ASP A 209 -14.91 -19.83 36.81
CA ASP A 209 -14.75 -18.84 35.74
C ASP A 209 -13.28 -18.76 35.32
N ALA A 210 -12.35 -18.73 36.29
CA ALA A 210 -10.91 -18.79 36.04
C ALA A 210 -10.51 -20.11 35.37
N ARG A 211 -11.08 -21.24 35.81
CA ARG A 211 -10.86 -22.54 35.17
C ARG A 211 -11.31 -22.54 33.71
N ILE A 212 -12.48 -22.01 33.41
CA ILE A 212 -13.01 -21.98 32.03
C ILE A 212 -12.07 -21.18 31.14
N LYS A 213 -11.58 -20.03 31.62
CA LYS A 213 -10.57 -19.23 30.92
C LYS A 213 -9.27 -20.01 30.67
N ILE A 214 -8.74 -20.67 31.71
CA ILE A 214 -7.50 -21.47 31.64
C ILE A 214 -7.64 -22.71 30.73
N HIS A 215 -8.83 -23.29 30.64
CA HIS A 215 -9.10 -24.41 29.72
C HIS A 215 -9.33 -23.98 28.28
N GLY A 216 -9.83 -22.77 28.04
CA GLY A 216 -10.15 -22.27 26.70
C GLY A 216 -8.91 -21.77 25.96
N ASN A 217 -8.34 -20.67 26.42
CA ASN A 217 -7.12 -20.11 25.84
C ASN A 217 -6.35 -19.29 26.89
N PRO A 218 -5.49 -19.94 27.68
CA PRO A 218 -4.69 -19.29 28.72
C PRO A 218 -3.58 -18.45 28.11
N THR A 219 -3.36 -17.28 28.71
CA THR A 219 -2.34 -16.28 28.36
C THR A 219 -1.47 -15.98 29.58
N ILE A 220 -0.33 -15.32 29.39
CA ILE A 220 0.56 -14.96 30.51
C ILE A 220 -0.14 -13.98 31.48
N GLU A 221 -1.04 -13.14 30.96
CA GLU A 221 -1.87 -12.21 31.72
C GLU A 221 -2.84 -12.94 32.66
N ASP A 222 -3.23 -14.17 32.32
CA ASP A 222 -4.14 -14.97 33.15
C ASP A 222 -3.50 -15.42 34.48
N ILE A 223 -2.16 -15.36 34.60
CA ILE A 223 -1.48 -15.54 35.90
C ILE A 223 -1.97 -14.48 36.90
N VAL A 224 -2.15 -13.24 36.44
CA VAL A 224 -2.64 -12.12 37.27
C VAL A 224 -4.07 -12.39 37.71
N MET A 225 -4.92 -12.93 36.84
CA MET A 225 -6.28 -13.35 37.22
C MET A 225 -6.27 -14.39 38.35
N VAL A 226 -5.39 -15.39 38.29
CA VAL A 226 -5.28 -16.42 39.35
C VAL A 226 -4.79 -15.80 40.67
N GLN A 227 -3.81 -14.89 40.59
CA GLN A 227 -3.31 -14.13 41.75
C GLN A 227 -4.40 -13.25 42.38
N GLU A 228 -5.19 -12.55 41.56
CA GLU A 228 -6.30 -11.71 42.03
C GLU A 228 -7.42 -12.55 42.66
N PHE A 229 -7.73 -13.71 42.07
CA PHE A 229 -8.69 -14.65 42.63
C PHE A 229 -8.25 -15.12 44.01
N GLU A 230 -7.00 -15.55 44.15
CA GLU A 230 -6.43 -16.00 45.41
C GLU A 230 -6.51 -14.89 46.46
N LYS A 231 -6.11 -13.66 46.09
CA LYS A 231 -6.15 -12.49 46.97
C LYS A 231 -7.58 -12.16 47.43
N LYS A 232 -8.56 -12.22 46.52
CA LYS A 232 -9.98 -11.92 46.79
C LYS A 232 -10.66 -12.95 47.67
N HIS A 233 -10.21 -14.21 47.62
CA HIS A 233 -10.84 -15.33 48.33
C HIS A 233 -10.00 -15.91 49.48
N LYS A 234 -8.85 -15.28 49.79
CA LYS A 234 -7.83 -15.74 50.75
C LYS A 234 -8.39 -16.29 52.07
N GLU A 235 -9.33 -15.59 52.70
CA GLU A 235 -9.91 -15.98 54.00
C GLU A 235 -10.85 -17.20 53.94
N LYS A 236 -11.31 -17.57 52.74
CA LYS A 236 -12.30 -18.64 52.51
C LYS A 236 -11.74 -19.83 51.74
N LEU A 237 -10.48 -19.76 51.32
CA LEU A 237 -9.82 -20.83 50.59
C LEU A 237 -9.31 -21.91 51.56
N PRO A 238 -9.65 -23.19 51.36
CA PRO A 238 -9.03 -24.29 52.09
C PRO A 238 -7.52 -24.30 51.84
N LYS A 239 -6.73 -24.72 52.84
CA LYS A 239 -5.26 -24.73 52.75
C LYS A 239 -4.75 -25.50 51.52
N LYS A 240 -5.35 -26.65 51.21
CA LYS A 240 -5.02 -27.45 50.03
C LYS A 240 -5.27 -26.71 48.71
N VAL A 241 -6.33 -25.90 48.64
CA VAL A 241 -6.65 -25.10 47.46
C VAL A 241 -5.69 -23.91 47.31
N GLN A 242 -5.17 -23.35 48.40
CA GLN A 242 -4.10 -22.33 48.34
C GLN A 242 -2.79 -22.93 47.81
N GLU A 243 -2.44 -24.14 48.27
CA GLU A 243 -1.30 -24.90 47.75
C GLU A 243 -1.48 -25.21 46.26
N ASP A 244 -2.64 -25.73 45.85
CA ASP A 244 -2.94 -26.03 44.45
C ASP A 244 -2.96 -24.77 43.57
N LEU A 245 -3.45 -23.62 44.08
CA LEU A 245 -3.40 -22.32 43.39
C LEU A 245 -1.97 -21.82 43.19
N THR A 246 -1.08 -22.06 44.18
CA THR A 246 0.34 -21.71 44.07
C THR A 246 1.03 -22.60 43.03
N GLU A 247 0.76 -23.91 43.07
CA GLU A 247 1.25 -24.86 42.07
C GLU A 247 0.76 -24.50 40.66
N LEU A 248 -0.52 -24.14 40.51
CA LEU A 248 -1.07 -23.69 39.24
C LEU A 248 -0.37 -22.42 38.73
N GLN A 249 -0.16 -21.41 39.59
CA GLN A 249 0.56 -20.19 39.20
C GLN A 249 1.99 -20.49 38.74
N GLN A 250 2.67 -21.43 39.41
CA GLN A 250 4.01 -21.87 39.02
C GLN A 250 3.99 -22.62 37.69
N THR A 251 3.06 -23.57 37.51
CA THR A 251 2.92 -24.30 36.23
C THR A 251 2.56 -23.34 35.09
N MET A 252 1.70 -22.34 35.33
CA MET A 252 1.45 -21.28 34.36
C MET A 252 2.72 -20.49 34.05
N ALA A 253 3.48 -20.07 35.06
CA ALA A 253 4.76 -19.38 34.84
C ALA A 253 5.78 -20.23 34.07
N GLU A 254 5.79 -21.55 34.27
CA GLU A 254 6.65 -22.51 33.56
C GLU A 254 6.22 -22.74 32.10
N VAL A 255 4.92 -22.74 31.82
CA VAL A 255 4.40 -22.73 30.43
C VAL A 255 4.90 -21.50 29.65
N TYR A 256 5.11 -20.38 30.35
CA TYR A 256 5.60 -19.13 29.77
C TYR A 256 7.06 -18.80 30.14
N ALA A 257 7.83 -19.78 30.64
CA ALA A 257 9.22 -19.59 31.05
C ALA A 257 10.18 -19.46 29.85
N PRO A 258 11.40 -18.93 30.04
CA PRO A 258 12.41 -18.83 28.99
C PRO A 258 12.74 -20.19 28.35
N LEU A 259 13.23 -20.11 27.12
CA LEU A 259 13.45 -21.20 26.18
C LEU A 259 14.15 -22.42 26.80
N ASN A 260 13.38 -23.49 26.99
CA ASN A 260 13.92 -24.76 27.44
C ASN A 260 14.65 -25.43 26.27
N VAL A 261 15.97 -25.26 26.18
CA VAL A 261 16.85 -25.86 25.16
C VAL A 261 16.59 -27.37 25.01
N THR A 262 16.23 -28.08 26.10
CA THR A 262 15.89 -29.50 26.06
C THR A 262 14.59 -29.74 25.29
N SER A 263 13.55 -28.94 25.53
CA SER A 263 12.27 -29.01 24.80
C SER A 263 12.45 -28.71 23.31
N ILE A 264 13.28 -27.71 22.97
CA ILE A 264 13.59 -27.37 21.59
C ILE A 264 14.38 -28.51 20.91
N LYS A 265 15.35 -29.10 21.62
CA LYS A 265 16.10 -30.27 21.12
C LYS A 265 15.17 -31.43 20.81
N ASP A 266 14.18 -31.71 21.67
CA ASP A 266 13.17 -32.74 21.44
C ASP A 266 12.30 -32.45 20.20
N GLN A 267 11.95 -31.19 19.94
CA GLN A 267 11.25 -30.79 18.71
C GLN A 267 12.12 -30.99 17.46
N VAL A 268 13.39 -30.57 17.49
CA VAL A 268 14.34 -30.75 16.38
C VAL A 268 14.55 -32.24 16.08
N LEU A 269 14.55 -33.10 17.10
CA LEU A 269 14.67 -34.55 16.91
C LEU A 269 13.49 -35.17 16.14
N LYS A 270 12.30 -34.56 16.17
CA LYS A 270 11.12 -35.00 15.40
C LYS A 270 11.21 -34.68 13.91
N ILE A 271 12.07 -33.75 13.50
CA ILE A 271 12.32 -33.44 12.08
C ILE A 271 12.89 -34.68 11.39
N SER A 272 12.47 -34.93 10.15
CA SER A 272 12.93 -36.06 9.34
C SER A 272 14.45 -36.14 9.22
N ASN A 273 15.04 -37.34 9.32
CA ASN A 273 16.50 -37.52 9.33
C ASN A 273 17.19 -37.14 8.00
N ASN A 274 16.45 -37.07 6.90
CA ASN A 274 16.99 -36.69 5.59
C ASN A 274 17.16 -35.16 5.46
N ASN A 275 16.55 -34.39 6.36
CA ASN A 275 16.63 -32.93 6.39
C ASN A 275 18.00 -32.48 6.92
N LYS A 276 18.74 -31.73 6.11
CA LYS A 276 20.10 -31.25 6.44
C LYS A 276 20.09 -30.16 7.52
N THR A 277 19.02 -29.37 7.61
CA THR A 277 18.80 -28.33 8.63
C THR A 277 18.77 -28.92 10.03
N LYS A 278 18.27 -30.16 10.19
CA LYS A 278 18.24 -30.87 11.48
C LYS A 278 19.62 -30.93 12.14
N ALA A 279 20.66 -31.28 11.38
CA ALA A 279 22.02 -31.41 11.91
C ALA A 279 22.57 -30.05 12.38
N ARG A 280 22.30 -28.99 11.61
CA ARG A 280 22.71 -27.61 11.96
C ARG A 280 21.99 -27.11 13.21
N LEU A 281 20.68 -27.37 13.32
CA LEU A 281 19.90 -27.03 14.51
C LEU A 281 20.41 -27.75 15.75
N LEU A 282 20.72 -29.05 15.66
CA LEU A 282 21.29 -29.79 16.79
C LEU A 282 22.68 -29.26 17.18
N GLN A 283 23.52 -28.92 16.20
CA GLN A 283 24.84 -28.32 16.45
C GLN A 283 24.72 -26.95 17.13
N PHE A 284 23.80 -26.10 16.67
CA PHE A 284 23.50 -24.82 17.30
C PHE A 284 23.06 -25.01 18.75
N LEU A 285 22.09 -25.90 19.01
CA LEU A 285 21.58 -26.16 20.37
C LEU A 285 22.63 -26.79 21.31
N GLU A 286 23.62 -27.49 20.77
CA GLU A 286 24.74 -28.04 21.56
C GLU A 286 25.78 -26.98 21.92
N ALA A 287 25.94 -25.96 21.06
CA ALA A 287 26.84 -24.84 21.30
C ALA A 287 26.17 -23.70 22.09
N TYR A 288 24.85 -23.60 22.07
CA TYR A 288 24.09 -22.51 22.65
C TYR A 288 24.22 -22.46 24.17
N ASP A 289 24.70 -21.34 24.68
CA ASP A 289 24.81 -21.03 26.11
C ASP A 289 23.97 -19.79 26.43
N ASP A 290 22.82 -19.99 27.08
CA ASP A 290 21.92 -18.90 27.48
C ASP A 290 22.60 -17.92 28.47
N THR A 291 23.70 -18.34 29.13
CA THR A 291 24.48 -17.48 30.04
C THR A 291 25.59 -16.70 29.34
N ALA A 292 25.88 -16.99 28.07
CA ALA A 292 26.86 -16.26 27.28
C ALA A 292 26.44 -14.81 27.05
N ALA A 293 27.43 -13.95 26.82
CA ALA A 293 27.21 -12.54 26.53
C ALA A 293 26.27 -12.37 25.31
N PRO A 294 25.34 -11.38 25.33
CA PRO A 294 24.42 -11.14 24.23
C PRO A 294 25.08 -10.97 22.87
N GLU A 295 26.28 -10.38 22.83
CA GLU A 295 27.12 -10.21 21.62
C GLU A 295 27.53 -11.52 20.94
N HIS A 296 27.44 -12.67 21.62
CA HIS A 296 27.64 -14.00 21.02
C HIS A 296 26.31 -14.66 20.64
N ASN A 297 25.30 -14.56 21.51
CA ASN A 297 24.01 -15.22 21.31
C ASN A 297 23.18 -14.59 20.18
N VAL A 298 23.19 -13.27 20.04
CA VAL A 298 22.42 -12.55 19.01
C VAL A 298 22.87 -12.95 17.59
N PRO A 299 24.18 -12.96 17.27
CA PRO A 299 24.67 -13.49 16.00
C PRO A 299 24.20 -14.90 15.66
N ASP A 300 24.34 -15.85 16.60
CA ASP A 300 24.03 -17.26 16.36
C ASP A 300 22.52 -17.48 16.17
N LEU A 301 21.68 -16.76 16.94
CA LEU A 301 20.23 -16.77 16.77
C LEU A 301 19.78 -16.16 15.44
N ALA A 302 20.41 -15.05 15.02
CA ALA A 302 20.11 -14.45 13.71
C ALA A 302 20.48 -15.39 12.55
N ASP A 303 21.62 -16.08 12.65
CA ASP A 303 22.06 -17.05 11.66
C ASP A 303 21.11 -18.25 11.58
N ILE A 304 20.74 -18.85 12.72
CA ILE A 304 19.87 -20.04 12.71
C ILE A 304 18.46 -19.73 12.17
N LEU A 305 17.94 -18.52 12.42
CA LEU A 305 16.69 -18.05 11.80
C LEU A 305 16.81 -18.00 10.26
N CYS A 306 17.93 -17.49 9.75
CA CYS A 306 18.19 -17.44 8.31
C CYS A 306 18.39 -18.85 7.71
N VAL A 307 19.09 -19.74 8.42
CA VAL A 307 19.24 -21.15 8.03
C VAL A 307 17.88 -21.84 7.91
N ILE A 308 16.99 -21.66 8.89
CA ILE A 308 15.62 -22.20 8.81
C ILE A 308 14.92 -21.68 7.56
N ARG A 309 14.95 -20.37 7.30
CA ARG A 309 14.24 -19.79 6.15
C ARG A 309 14.79 -20.27 4.81
N THR A 310 16.11 -20.31 4.66
CA THR A 310 16.77 -20.67 3.41
C THR A 310 16.62 -22.15 3.07
N GLU A 311 16.57 -23.02 4.08
CA GLU A 311 16.49 -24.47 3.90
C GLU A 311 15.07 -25.03 4.13
N ILE A 312 14.05 -24.19 4.34
CA ILE A 312 12.70 -24.65 4.72
C ILE A 312 12.08 -25.60 3.69
N THR A 313 12.48 -25.52 2.42
CA THR A 313 12.00 -26.40 1.33
C THR A 313 12.90 -27.61 1.07
N ASP A 314 14.08 -27.70 1.70
CA ASP A 314 15.11 -28.67 1.37
C ASP A 314 14.83 -30.04 2.02
N ASP A 315 14.39 -31.01 1.22
CA ASP A 315 14.06 -32.37 1.65
C ASP A 315 13.06 -32.42 2.84
N THR A 316 12.14 -31.44 2.90
CA THR A 316 11.16 -31.27 3.97
C THR A 316 9.76 -31.69 3.56
N ASN A 317 9.03 -32.37 4.46
CA ASN A 317 7.58 -32.57 4.32
C ASN A 317 6.78 -31.48 5.07
N GLY A 318 5.45 -31.49 4.95
CA GLY A 318 4.59 -30.50 5.62
C GLY A 318 4.74 -30.44 7.14
N ASN A 319 4.99 -31.57 7.81
CA ASN A 319 5.24 -31.61 9.26
C ASN A 319 6.61 -31.04 9.61
N ASP A 320 7.65 -31.34 8.82
CA ASP A 320 8.97 -30.76 9.02
C ASP A 320 8.90 -29.23 8.91
N ARG A 321 8.14 -28.71 7.94
CA ARG A 321 7.94 -27.27 7.74
C ARG A 321 7.19 -26.61 8.88
N LEU A 322 6.15 -27.27 9.42
CA LEU A 322 5.44 -26.79 10.60
C LEU A 322 6.42 -26.62 11.77
N LEU A 323 7.16 -27.69 12.09
CA LEU A 323 8.16 -27.67 13.16
C LEU A 323 9.24 -26.60 12.94
N LEU A 324 9.73 -26.44 11.71
CA LEU A 324 10.74 -25.43 11.39
C LEU A 324 10.20 -24.00 11.58
N LEU A 325 8.94 -23.73 11.24
CA LEU A 325 8.31 -22.43 11.47
C LEU A 325 8.11 -22.15 12.97
N ASP A 326 7.72 -23.16 13.76
CA ASP A 326 7.59 -23.07 15.22
C ASP A 326 8.92 -22.77 15.90
N LEU A 327 9.96 -23.49 15.49
CA LEU A 327 11.32 -23.24 15.94
C LEU A 327 11.77 -21.83 15.57
N SER A 328 11.40 -21.34 14.38
CA SER A 328 11.70 -19.97 13.93
C SER A 328 11.06 -18.92 14.85
N ASN A 329 9.79 -19.09 15.23
CA ASN A 329 9.12 -18.19 16.18
C ASN A 329 9.75 -18.28 17.58
N SER A 330 10.05 -19.49 18.04
CA SER A 330 10.68 -19.72 19.35
C SER A 330 12.07 -19.07 19.46
N PHE A 331 12.89 -19.17 18.41
CA PHE A 331 14.20 -18.52 18.38
C PHE A 331 14.11 -17.00 18.30
N GLU A 332 13.13 -16.45 17.58
CA GLU A 332 12.87 -15.01 17.58
C GLU A 332 12.51 -14.51 18.99
N ASP A 333 11.65 -15.21 19.72
CA ASP A 333 11.22 -14.79 21.06
C ASP A 333 12.40 -14.71 22.06
N VAL A 334 13.44 -15.55 21.89
CA VAL A 334 14.68 -15.43 22.66
C VAL A 334 15.61 -14.37 22.13
N LEU A 335 15.73 -14.26 20.80
CA LEU A 335 16.49 -13.20 20.18
C LEU A 335 16.03 -11.83 20.69
N LEU A 336 14.73 -11.56 20.74
CA LEU A 336 14.17 -10.29 21.23
C LEU A 336 14.62 -9.96 22.66
N LYS A 337 14.71 -10.97 23.54
CA LYS A 337 15.20 -10.78 24.92
C LYS A 337 16.70 -10.46 24.92
N LYS A 338 17.50 -11.26 24.20
CA LYS A 338 18.96 -11.08 24.14
C LYS A 338 19.36 -9.76 23.48
N THR A 339 18.63 -9.30 22.48
CA THR A 339 18.99 -8.05 21.81
C THR A 339 18.73 -6.83 22.69
N GLN A 340 17.69 -6.87 23.54
CA GLN A 340 17.45 -5.85 24.58
C GLN A 340 18.56 -5.84 25.65
N GLU A 341 19.08 -7.01 26.02
CA GLU A 341 20.23 -7.13 26.93
C GLU A 341 21.53 -6.60 26.31
N TRP A 342 21.67 -6.68 24.97
CA TRP A 342 22.87 -6.19 24.29
C TRP A 342 22.89 -4.66 24.20
N GLN A 343 23.76 -4.06 25.01
CA GLN A 343 24.04 -2.62 25.02
C GLN A 343 25.47 -2.38 24.53
N PRO A 344 25.68 -2.07 23.23
CA PRO A 344 27.03 -1.85 22.68
C PRO A 344 27.78 -0.74 23.41
N GLU A 345 29.05 -1.01 23.73
CA GLU A 345 29.97 -0.06 24.39
C GLU A 345 30.57 0.96 23.42
N ASP A 346 30.73 0.58 22.15
CA ASP A 346 31.35 1.37 21.09
C ASP A 346 30.56 1.33 19.77
N LEU A 347 31.00 2.13 18.80
CA LEU A 347 30.35 2.27 17.50
C LEU A 347 30.41 0.98 16.66
N MET A 348 31.50 0.22 16.75
CA MET A 348 31.64 -1.08 16.09
C MET A 348 30.56 -2.06 16.57
N GLY A 349 30.43 -2.24 17.88
CA GLY A 349 29.42 -3.13 18.45
C GLY A 349 27.99 -2.72 18.08
N LEU A 350 27.72 -1.41 17.93
CA LEU A 350 26.42 -0.93 17.46
C LEU A 350 26.19 -1.27 15.98
N MET A 351 27.21 -1.13 15.13
CA MET A 351 27.13 -1.52 13.72
C MET A 351 26.95 -3.05 13.57
N GLU A 352 27.65 -3.85 14.35
CA GLU A 352 27.48 -5.31 14.39
C GLU A 352 26.05 -5.68 14.83
N LYS A 353 25.54 -5.07 15.91
CA LYS A 353 24.16 -5.28 16.37
C LYS A 353 23.15 -4.98 15.25
N ILE A 354 23.30 -3.85 14.56
CA ILE A 354 22.44 -3.47 13.42
C ILE A 354 22.53 -4.51 12.29
N ARG A 355 23.73 -4.99 11.94
CA ARG A 355 23.91 -6.00 10.90
C ARG A 355 23.21 -7.32 11.26
N HIS A 356 23.36 -7.78 12.50
CA HIS A 356 22.75 -9.04 12.93
C HIS A 356 21.23 -8.95 13.08
N LEU A 357 20.71 -7.82 13.56
CA LEU A 357 19.28 -7.56 13.54
C LEU A 357 18.71 -7.47 12.12
N SER A 358 19.48 -6.93 11.15
CA SER A 358 19.10 -6.92 9.74
C SER A 358 19.07 -8.34 9.13
N LEU A 359 20.03 -9.20 9.50
CA LEU A 359 20.01 -10.62 9.16
C LEU A 359 18.80 -11.33 9.78
N ALA A 360 18.47 -11.03 11.04
CA ALA A 360 17.29 -11.58 11.70
C ALA A 360 15.98 -11.11 11.05
N ALA A 361 15.91 -9.87 10.59
CA ALA A 361 14.77 -9.40 9.78
C ALA A 361 14.61 -10.22 8.48
N ALA A 362 15.73 -10.60 7.86
CA ALA A 362 15.72 -11.56 6.75
C ALA A 362 15.42 -13.00 7.20
N GLY A 363 15.84 -13.45 8.38
CA GLY A 363 15.47 -14.77 8.89
C GLY A 363 13.98 -14.89 9.25
N THR A 364 13.36 -13.77 9.61
CA THR A 364 11.97 -13.72 10.10
C THR A 364 10.91 -13.46 9.05
N GLY A 365 11.30 -13.06 7.84
CA GLY A 365 10.34 -12.71 6.80
C GLY A 365 10.03 -11.22 6.72
N LEU A 366 10.53 -10.39 7.65
CA LEU A 366 10.29 -8.94 7.64
C LEU A 366 10.89 -8.25 6.41
N ILE A 367 12.02 -8.76 5.91
CA ILE A 367 12.52 -8.45 4.56
C ILE A 367 12.72 -9.74 3.77
N GLU A 368 12.72 -9.69 2.45
CA GLU A 368 12.90 -10.87 1.59
C GLU A 368 14.36 -11.28 1.43
N LEU A 369 14.63 -12.55 1.15
CA LEU A 369 16.01 -13.05 1.01
C LEU A 369 16.76 -12.35 -0.13
N TRP A 370 16.10 -12.07 -1.26
CA TRP A 370 16.73 -11.36 -2.37
C TRP A 370 17.04 -9.89 -2.01
N GLU A 371 16.26 -9.29 -1.10
CA GLU A 371 16.50 -7.92 -0.60
C GLU A 371 17.75 -7.92 0.28
N TRP A 372 17.86 -8.90 1.19
CA TRP A 372 19.06 -9.13 2.01
C TRP A 372 20.32 -9.29 1.16
N GLU A 373 20.28 -10.12 0.12
CA GLU A 373 21.44 -10.31 -0.77
C GLU A 373 21.88 -9.01 -1.47
N LYS A 374 20.97 -8.05 -1.68
CA LYS A 374 21.30 -6.75 -2.26
C LYS A 374 21.94 -5.77 -1.27
N ILE A 375 21.59 -5.85 0.01
CA ILE A 375 22.07 -4.90 1.03
C ILE A 375 23.21 -5.45 1.90
N LYS A 376 23.33 -6.77 2.04
CA LYS A 376 24.34 -7.44 2.87
C LYS A 376 25.76 -6.91 2.61
N PRO A 377 26.23 -6.75 1.35
CA PRO A 377 27.57 -6.23 1.11
C PRO A 377 27.80 -4.84 1.73
N GLN A 378 26.78 -3.99 1.76
CA GLN A 378 26.90 -2.63 2.30
C GLN A 378 26.93 -2.60 3.83
N LEU A 379 26.28 -3.57 4.49
CA LEU A 379 26.30 -3.72 5.94
C LEU A 379 27.53 -4.48 6.45
N GLU A 380 28.28 -5.17 5.58
CA GLU A 380 29.46 -5.96 5.96
C GLU A 380 30.80 -5.32 5.55
N LEU A 381 30.80 -4.45 4.52
CA LEU A 381 32.03 -3.89 3.92
C LEU A 381 33.00 -3.27 4.93
N HIS A 382 32.47 -2.63 5.97
CA HIS A 382 33.21 -1.76 6.87
C HIS A 382 33.41 -2.33 8.28
N LEU A 383 32.86 -3.51 8.59
CA LEU A 383 32.91 -4.11 9.93
C LEU A 383 34.31 -4.59 10.37
N THR A 384 35.32 -4.49 9.51
CA THR A 384 36.70 -4.88 9.82
C THR A 384 37.67 -3.70 9.89
N GLN A 385 37.16 -2.47 9.72
CA GLN A 385 37.97 -1.25 9.68
C GLN A 385 38.10 -0.64 11.09
N GLU A 386 39.19 0.07 11.36
CA GLU A 386 39.39 0.77 12.65
C GLU A 386 38.69 2.15 12.67
N ASP A 387 38.67 2.83 11.53
CA ASP A 387 38.03 4.12 11.34
C ASP A 387 37.17 4.13 10.07
N LEU A 388 36.14 4.99 10.05
CA LEU A 388 35.30 5.23 8.87
C LEU A 388 35.15 6.70 8.60
N THR A 389 35.02 7.04 7.31
CA THR A 389 34.61 8.40 6.96
C THR A 389 33.14 8.61 7.32
N LEU A 390 32.76 9.86 7.56
CA LEU A 390 31.36 10.23 7.77
C LEU A 390 30.48 9.87 6.54
N ALA A 391 31.05 9.84 5.33
CA ALA A 391 30.36 9.34 4.14
C ALA A 391 30.02 7.84 4.25
N ASP A 392 31.00 7.01 4.64
CA ASP A 392 30.81 5.56 4.78
C ASP A 392 29.78 5.23 5.86
N LEU A 393 29.86 5.92 7.01
CA LEU A 393 28.88 5.77 8.10
C LEU A 393 27.47 6.20 7.69
N ASN A 394 27.33 7.29 6.92
CA ASN A 394 26.03 7.70 6.39
C ASN A 394 25.48 6.68 5.39
N GLN A 395 26.34 6.05 4.58
CA GLN A 395 25.92 5.00 3.66
C GLN A 395 25.43 3.77 4.43
N PHE A 396 26.16 3.31 5.45
CA PHE A 396 25.72 2.22 6.34
C PHE A 396 24.38 2.55 7.01
N LEU A 397 24.26 3.75 7.59
CA LEU A 397 23.04 4.24 8.24
C LEU A 397 21.85 4.24 7.26
N LYS A 398 22.06 4.71 6.03
CA LYS A 398 21.01 4.75 5.00
C LYS A 398 20.52 3.35 4.66
N THR A 399 21.42 2.40 4.47
CA THR A 399 21.06 1.00 4.19
C THR A 399 20.30 0.39 5.37
N ALA A 400 20.79 0.58 6.59
CA ALA A 400 20.14 0.05 7.79
C ALA A 400 18.75 0.66 8.06
N ARG A 401 18.58 1.97 7.80
CA ARG A 401 17.27 2.64 7.81
C ARG A 401 16.30 2.02 6.80
N GLY A 402 16.80 1.72 5.59
CA GLY A 402 16.03 1.00 4.59
C GLY A 402 15.47 -0.32 5.15
N VAL A 403 16.29 -1.12 5.85
CA VAL A 403 15.81 -2.38 6.46
C VAL A 403 14.66 -2.17 7.45
N VAL A 404 14.76 -1.13 8.30
CA VAL A 404 13.69 -0.78 9.25
C VAL A 404 12.40 -0.43 8.50
N GLU A 405 12.50 0.43 7.49
CA GLU A 405 11.36 0.85 6.67
C GLU A 405 10.73 -0.32 5.92
N TRP A 406 11.54 -1.21 5.34
CA TRP A 406 11.07 -2.37 4.57
C TRP A 406 10.40 -3.42 5.47
N SER A 407 10.89 -3.55 6.71
CA SER A 407 10.31 -4.42 7.74
C SER A 407 8.91 -3.95 8.14
N ALA A 408 8.77 -2.66 8.47
CA ALA A 408 7.46 -2.07 8.78
C ALA A 408 6.50 -2.16 7.57
N ALA A 409 7.01 -1.92 6.36
CA ALA A 409 6.23 -2.00 5.13
C ALA A 409 5.77 -3.43 4.81
N MET A 410 6.51 -4.48 5.19
CA MET A 410 6.08 -5.88 5.06
C MET A 410 4.85 -6.18 5.92
N VAL A 411 4.88 -5.78 7.20
CA VAL A 411 3.74 -5.96 8.11
C VAL A 411 2.53 -5.21 7.55
N LYS A 412 2.73 -3.95 7.14
CA LYS A 412 1.66 -3.14 6.56
C LYS A 412 1.07 -3.78 5.31
N ALA A 413 1.90 -4.18 4.34
CA ALA A 413 1.43 -4.80 3.10
C ALA A 413 0.65 -6.10 3.34
N THR A 414 0.96 -6.82 4.42
CA THR A 414 0.26 -8.06 4.76
C THR A 414 -1.14 -7.81 5.34
N TYR A 415 -1.33 -6.74 6.13
CA TYR A 415 -2.52 -6.57 6.98
C TYR A 415 -3.35 -5.29 6.77
N GLU A 416 -2.83 -4.27 6.07
CA GLU A 416 -3.46 -2.94 5.99
C GLU A 416 -4.89 -2.99 5.46
N ASP A 417 -5.16 -3.76 4.40
CA ASP A 417 -6.49 -3.80 3.77
C ASP A 417 -7.57 -4.28 4.77
N ASP A 418 -7.29 -5.37 5.51
CA ASP A 418 -8.20 -5.90 6.52
C ASP A 418 -8.30 -4.98 7.75
N VAL A 419 -7.18 -4.39 8.18
CA VAL A 419 -7.15 -3.41 9.28
C VAL A 419 -7.97 -2.17 8.92
N ALA A 420 -7.88 -1.67 7.70
CA ALA A 420 -8.61 -0.50 7.23
C ALA A 420 -10.12 -0.76 7.24
N ILE A 421 -10.56 -1.93 6.73
CA ILE A 421 -11.96 -2.36 6.77
C ILE A 421 -12.47 -2.41 8.22
N TYR A 422 -11.70 -3.01 9.14
CA TYR A 422 -12.10 -3.07 10.55
C TYR A 422 -12.14 -1.71 11.23
N THR A 423 -11.19 -0.82 10.91
CA THR A 423 -11.05 0.50 11.55
C THR A 423 -12.28 1.38 11.31
N GLU A 424 -13.02 1.20 10.21
CA GLU A 424 -14.30 1.89 9.97
C GLU A 424 -15.32 1.66 11.10
N PHE A 425 -15.33 0.44 11.68
CA PHE A 425 -16.27 0.04 12.73
C PHE A 425 -15.67 -0.24 14.11
N GLU A 426 -14.37 -0.55 14.22
CA GLU A 426 -13.68 -0.85 15.48
C GLU A 426 -12.31 -0.15 15.51
N PRO A 427 -12.22 1.10 16.02
CA PRO A 427 -11.00 1.91 15.96
C PRO A 427 -9.77 1.29 16.67
N LEU A 428 -9.97 0.36 17.60
CA LEU A 428 -8.87 -0.30 18.31
C LEU A 428 -7.96 -1.10 17.36
N THR A 429 -8.43 -1.51 16.18
CA THR A 429 -7.61 -2.23 15.20
C THR A 429 -6.48 -1.39 14.61
N TYR A 430 -6.54 -0.05 14.71
CA TYR A 430 -5.49 0.83 14.20
C TYR A 430 -4.10 0.50 14.78
N ALA A 431 -4.04 0.02 16.03
CA ALA A 431 -2.80 -0.31 16.71
C ALA A 431 -2.28 -1.73 16.40
N PHE A 432 -3.00 -2.56 15.64
CA PHE A 432 -2.59 -3.94 15.33
C PHE A 432 -1.26 -4.02 14.58
N ILE A 433 -1.06 -3.17 13.57
CA ILE A 433 0.18 -3.17 12.77
C ILE A 433 1.36 -2.73 13.63
N ASP A 434 1.17 -1.70 14.47
CA ASP A 434 2.18 -1.24 15.43
C ASP A 434 2.54 -2.33 16.44
N ASP A 435 1.55 -3.07 16.95
CA ASP A 435 1.75 -4.22 17.84
C ASP A 435 2.60 -5.32 17.18
N ARG A 436 2.30 -5.67 15.92
CA ARG A 436 3.08 -6.66 15.16
C ARG A 436 4.50 -6.22 14.89
N ILE A 437 4.74 -4.93 14.64
CA ILE A 437 6.09 -4.37 14.47
C ILE A 437 6.85 -4.39 15.80
N ARG A 438 6.22 -3.94 16.89
CA ARG A 438 6.85 -3.86 18.22
C ARG A 438 7.18 -5.22 18.82
N SER A 439 6.40 -6.23 18.48
CA SER A 439 6.61 -7.61 18.91
C SER A 439 7.62 -8.38 18.05
N SER A 440 8.42 -7.67 17.25
CA SER A 440 9.38 -8.24 16.30
C SER A 440 10.76 -7.59 16.40
N VAL A 441 11.75 -8.16 15.72
CA VAL A 441 13.13 -7.64 15.70
C VAL A 441 13.24 -6.24 15.07
N ALA A 442 12.20 -5.80 14.35
CA ALA A 442 12.15 -4.47 13.74
C ALA A 442 12.22 -3.34 14.77
N LEU A 443 11.70 -3.54 16.00
CA LEU A 443 11.73 -2.51 17.04
C LEU A 443 13.16 -2.17 17.48
N ASP A 444 13.89 -3.17 17.98
CA ASP A 444 15.27 -2.98 18.46
C ASP A 444 16.23 -2.65 17.31
N LEU A 445 15.94 -3.10 16.09
CA LEU A 445 16.64 -2.64 14.89
C LEU A 445 16.43 -1.13 14.68
N GLY A 446 15.17 -0.67 14.73
CA GLY A 446 14.82 0.75 14.61
C GLY A 446 15.47 1.61 15.69
N GLU A 447 15.48 1.16 16.94
CA GLU A 447 16.14 1.84 18.05
C GLU A 447 17.65 1.93 17.86
N SER A 448 18.30 0.82 17.48
CA SER A 448 19.74 0.76 17.21
C SER A 448 20.14 1.67 16.05
N VAL A 449 19.37 1.67 14.96
CA VAL A 449 19.57 2.54 13.79
C VAL A 449 19.34 4.01 14.13
N SER A 450 18.34 4.32 14.97
CA SER A 450 18.10 5.68 15.45
C SER A 450 19.26 6.19 16.33
N ARG A 451 19.79 5.33 17.21
CA ARG A 451 20.99 5.63 18.01
C ARG A 451 22.18 5.95 17.11
N LEU A 452 22.46 5.13 16.10
CA LEU A 452 23.51 5.38 15.12
C LEU A 452 23.31 6.72 14.40
N GLY A 453 22.09 7.00 13.94
CA GLY A 453 21.74 8.27 13.30
C GLY A 453 21.97 9.48 14.19
N SER A 454 21.72 9.35 15.49
CA SER A 454 21.94 10.42 16.47
C SER A 454 23.43 10.69 16.71
N ILE A 455 24.27 9.65 16.75
CA ILE A 455 25.73 9.76 16.85
C ILE A 455 26.31 10.47 15.61
N ILE A 456 25.85 10.08 14.42
CA ILE A 456 26.27 10.67 13.14
C ILE A 456 25.82 12.14 13.07
N ALA A 457 24.59 12.45 13.47
CA ALA A 457 24.07 13.82 13.49
C ALA A 457 24.87 14.73 14.44
N ALA A 458 25.16 14.26 15.66
CA ALA A 458 25.96 15.00 16.63
C ALA A 458 27.38 15.30 16.12
N THR A 459 27.95 14.39 15.33
CA THR A 459 29.30 14.56 14.76
C THR A 459 29.29 15.45 13.51
N SER A 460 28.20 15.44 12.74
CA SER A 460 28.06 16.15 11.46
C SER A 460 27.38 17.52 11.55
N ASN A 461 26.94 17.93 12.75
CA ASN A 461 26.21 19.17 13.01
C ASN A 461 24.90 19.28 12.18
N ILE A 462 24.31 18.14 11.81
CA ILE A 462 23.04 18.05 11.08
C ILE A 462 21.92 17.92 12.11
N GLU A 463 21.41 19.04 12.60
CA GLU A 463 20.24 19.05 13.49
C GLU A 463 18.98 19.48 12.74
N ASN A 464 17.91 18.69 12.89
CA ASN A 464 16.55 19.13 12.59
C ASN A 464 16.07 19.99 13.77
N ASN A 465 15.29 21.02 13.48
CA ASN A 465 14.67 21.89 14.48
C ASN A 465 13.17 21.98 14.20
N ALA A 466 12.44 20.94 14.61
CA ALA A 466 11.01 20.80 14.40
C ALA A 466 10.25 20.88 15.74
N LEU A 467 9.94 22.09 16.19
CA LEU A 467 9.15 22.37 17.40
C LEU A 467 9.63 21.65 18.68
N ASN A 468 10.92 21.32 18.77
CA ASN A 468 11.54 20.60 19.89
C ASN A 468 10.86 19.26 20.23
N ILE A 469 10.30 18.55 19.24
CA ILE A 469 9.76 17.22 19.46
C ILE A 469 10.88 16.21 19.78
N SER A 470 10.54 15.07 20.39
CA SER A 470 11.48 13.96 20.58
C SER A 470 11.80 13.27 19.24
N ASN A 471 12.96 12.62 19.13
CA ASN A 471 13.38 11.83 17.97
C ASN A 471 13.41 12.61 16.63
N GLN A 472 13.88 13.86 16.65
CA GLN A 472 13.97 14.69 15.44
C GLN A 472 14.95 14.13 14.40
N SER A 473 15.90 13.28 14.79
CA SER A 473 16.83 12.59 13.87
C SER A 473 16.15 11.62 12.90
N SER A 474 14.88 11.27 13.15
CA SER A 474 14.05 10.46 12.25
C SER A 474 13.30 11.28 11.18
N ILE A 475 13.25 12.61 11.31
CA ILE A 475 12.67 13.49 10.29
C ILE A 475 13.66 13.60 9.12
N ARG A 476 13.17 13.46 7.89
CA ARG A 476 14.01 13.55 6.69
C ARG A 476 13.42 14.52 5.68
N GLY A 477 14.12 15.62 5.40
CA GLY A 477 13.79 16.48 4.28
C GLY A 477 13.97 15.76 2.94
N LEU A 478 12.94 15.82 2.10
CA LEU A 478 12.89 15.18 0.78
C LEU A 478 13.11 16.18 -0.34
N ASN A 479 12.38 17.30 -0.31
CA ASN A 479 12.48 18.36 -1.32
C ASN A 479 12.69 19.70 -0.62
N PRO A 480 13.68 20.50 -1.05
CA PRO A 480 13.96 21.79 -0.45
C PRO A 480 12.87 22.81 -0.79
N GLY A 481 12.56 23.67 0.17
CA GLY A 481 11.52 24.68 0.04
C GLY A 481 11.28 25.38 1.38
N TYR A 482 10.43 26.41 1.37
CA TYR A 482 9.90 27.00 2.60
C TYR A 482 8.46 27.46 2.40
N ALA A 483 7.70 27.43 3.48
CA ALA A 483 6.27 27.73 3.51
C ALA A 483 5.89 28.35 4.86
N PHE A 484 4.84 29.16 4.83
CA PHE A 484 4.20 29.69 6.02
C PHE A 484 2.69 29.55 5.85
N GLY A 485 2.05 28.83 6.77
CA GLY A 485 0.64 28.49 6.64
C GLY A 485 0.13 27.75 7.88
N GLU A 486 -1.17 27.47 7.88
CA GLU A 486 -1.80 26.66 8.92
C GLU A 486 -1.38 25.18 8.75
N LEU A 487 -0.96 24.55 9.85
CA LEU A 487 -0.63 23.12 9.90
C LEU A 487 -1.92 22.30 10.03
N VAL A 488 -2.15 21.36 9.11
CA VAL A 488 -3.32 20.47 9.11
C VAL A 488 -2.88 19.03 9.11
N ILE A 489 -3.42 18.24 10.04
CA ILE A 489 -3.03 16.85 10.25
C ILE A 489 -4.19 15.95 9.87
N ILE A 490 -3.94 15.06 8.90
CA ILE A 490 -4.94 14.11 8.41
C ILE A 490 -4.56 12.71 8.90
N GLU A 491 -5.26 12.27 9.95
CA GLU A 491 -5.21 10.92 10.49
C GLU A 491 -6.19 10.03 9.69
N GLY A 492 -5.68 9.14 8.82
CA GLY A 492 -6.49 8.19 8.04
C GLY A 492 -6.50 8.42 6.52
N SER A 493 -7.55 7.95 5.84
CA SER A 493 -7.68 8.03 4.38
C SER A 493 -8.14 9.43 3.93
N PRO A 494 -7.36 10.15 3.10
CA PRO A 494 -7.63 11.53 2.70
C PRO A 494 -8.63 11.68 1.54
N GLU A 495 -9.19 10.60 0.98
CA GLU A 495 -9.95 10.63 -0.30
C GLU A 495 -11.16 11.57 -0.31
N ASN A 496 -11.62 12.05 0.86
CA ASN A 496 -12.75 12.97 1.00
C ASN A 496 -12.43 14.30 1.72
N VAL A 497 -11.15 14.64 1.94
CA VAL A 497 -10.79 15.90 2.62
C VAL A 497 -10.60 17.01 1.60
N GLU A 498 -11.29 18.14 1.79
CA GLU A 498 -11.10 19.33 0.95
C GLU A 498 -9.72 19.96 1.22
N ILE A 499 -8.91 20.06 0.16
CA ILE A 499 -7.51 20.49 0.24
C ILE A 499 -7.39 21.96 -0.16
N ASP A 500 -6.82 22.76 0.73
CA ASP A 500 -6.56 24.19 0.59
C ASP A 500 -5.09 24.40 0.14
N THR A 501 -4.87 25.27 -0.84
CA THR A 501 -3.54 25.50 -1.42
C THR A 501 -2.60 26.23 -0.48
N ASP A 502 -3.13 26.95 0.52
CA ASP A 502 -2.34 27.85 1.37
C ASP A 502 -1.93 27.19 2.71
N LYS A 503 -2.24 25.90 2.88
CA LYS A 503 -1.99 25.14 4.12
C LYS A 503 -0.84 24.15 3.99
N ILE A 504 -0.27 23.79 5.14
CA ILE A 504 0.79 22.79 5.27
C ILE A 504 0.17 21.51 5.81
N TYR A 505 0.30 20.40 5.11
CA TYR A 505 -0.36 19.15 5.47
C TYR A 505 0.59 18.09 5.98
N ILE A 506 0.17 17.37 7.02
CA ILE A 506 0.78 16.10 7.43
C ILE A 506 -0.17 14.95 7.09
N PHE A 507 0.32 13.98 6.31
CA PHE A 507 -0.43 12.80 5.92
C PHE A 507 0.19 11.52 6.48
N GLN A 508 -0.65 10.54 6.81
CA GLN A 508 -0.15 9.16 6.93
C GLN A 508 0.24 8.59 5.56
N LYS A 509 -0.61 8.82 4.54
CA LYS A 509 -0.35 8.58 3.11
C LYS A 509 -0.97 9.72 2.30
N PRO A 510 -0.25 10.39 1.39
CA PRO A 510 -0.82 11.44 0.57
C PRO A 510 -1.82 10.86 -0.46
N PRO A 511 -2.88 11.60 -0.85
CA PRO A 511 -3.74 11.19 -1.95
C PRO A 511 -2.97 11.20 -3.28
N SER A 512 -3.30 10.30 -4.19
CA SER A 512 -2.62 10.18 -5.49
C SER A 512 -2.83 11.41 -6.39
N ASP A 513 -3.93 12.15 -6.19
CA ASP A 513 -4.29 13.37 -6.93
C ASP A 513 -4.12 14.66 -6.11
N LEU A 514 -3.21 14.66 -5.12
CA LEU A 514 -2.93 15.83 -4.26
C LEU A 514 -2.67 17.10 -5.11
N LYS A 515 -3.51 18.11 -4.91
CA LYS A 515 -3.32 19.45 -5.48
C LYS A 515 -2.08 20.13 -4.87
N PRO A 516 -1.48 21.13 -5.52
CA PRO A 516 -0.42 21.93 -4.91
C PRO A 516 -0.87 22.51 -3.56
N VAL A 517 -0.07 22.28 -2.53
CA VAL A 517 -0.26 22.83 -1.17
C VAL A 517 1.00 23.59 -0.76
N ALA A 518 0.93 24.36 0.32
CA ALA A 518 2.07 25.16 0.78
C ALA A 518 3.23 24.28 1.28
N GLY A 519 2.95 23.15 1.93
CA GLY A 519 3.98 22.22 2.43
C GLY A 519 3.42 20.83 2.70
N ILE A 520 4.28 19.81 2.61
CA ILE A 520 3.90 18.40 2.74
C ILE A 520 4.81 17.70 3.77
N MET A 521 4.24 16.92 4.67
CA MET A 521 4.98 15.95 5.49
C MET A 521 4.25 14.60 5.47
N THR A 522 4.97 13.48 5.34
CA THR A 522 4.32 12.15 5.25
C THR A 522 5.00 11.09 6.12
N VAL A 523 4.21 10.18 6.71
CA VAL A 523 4.77 9.05 7.49
C VAL A 523 5.25 7.91 6.58
N SER A 524 4.49 7.61 5.53
CA SER A 524 4.95 6.75 4.46
C SER A 524 5.43 7.63 3.31
N GLU A 525 6.69 7.48 2.91
CA GLU A 525 7.33 8.30 1.88
C GLU A 525 6.65 8.18 0.50
N GLY A 526 5.83 7.16 0.28
CA GLY A 526 5.47 6.73 -1.07
C GLY A 526 6.74 6.36 -1.84
N ASN A 527 6.67 6.35 -3.18
CA ASN A 527 7.88 6.23 -3.99
C ASN A 527 8.42 7.61 -4.39
N LEU A 528 9.76 7.72 -4.51
CA LEU A 528 10.51 8.97 -4.77
C LEU A 528 10.15 9.69 -6.08
N VAL A 529 9.50 8.99 -7.01
CA VAL A 529 9.17 9.45 -8.36
C VAL A 529 7.66 9.53 -8.60
N SER A 530 6.87 9.47 -7.52
CA SER A 530 5.42 9.61 -7.59
C SER A 530 5.03 11.01 -8.02
N HIS A 531 3.81 11.15 -8.55
CA HIS A 531 3.27 12.44 -8.99
C HIS A 531 3.39 13.52 -7.92
N VAL A 532 3.12 13.17 -6.66
CA VAL A 532 3.22 14.10 -5.52
C VAL A 532 4.66 14.55 -5.28
N GLN A 533 5.63 13.63 -5.33
CA GLN A 533 7.04 13.95 -5.11
C GLN A 533 7.62 14.81 -6.25
N LEU A 534 7.28 14.47 -7.50
CA LEU A 534 7.66 15.26 -8.67
C LEU A 534 7.02 16.65 -8.65
N LEU A 535 5.74 16.75 -8.28
CA LEU A 535 5.04 18.02 -8.11
C LEU A 535 5.74 18.91 -7.07
N ALA A 536 6.02 18.35 -5.88
CA ALA A 536 6.67 19.08 -4.80
C ALA A 536 8.05 19.61 -5.23
N ARG A 537 8.83 18.78 -5.93
CA ARG A 537 10.15 19.15 -6.45
C ARG A 537 10.10 20.22 -7.54
N ASN A 538 9.13 20.12 -8.47
CA ASN A 538 8.97 21.08 -9.55
C ASN A 538 8.54 22.47 -9.02
N LEU A 539 7.65 22.48 -8.03
CA LEU A 539 7.10 23.71 -7.46
C LEU A 539 7.95 24.28 -6.31
N GLY A 540 8.90 23.52 -5.77
CA GLY A 540 9.71 23.94 -4.62
C GLY A 540 8.93 23.92 -3.30
N ILE A 541 7.93 23.03 -3.21
CA ILE A 541 7.14 22.82 -2.01
C ILE A 541 8.02 22.07 -1.00
N PRO A 542 8.24 22.58 0.22
CA PRO A 542 8.98 21.87 1.24
C PRO A 542 8.30 20.53 1.53
N ASN A 543 9.08 19.45 1.50
CA ASN A 543 8.58 18.11 1.74
C ASN A 543 9.48 17.33 2.72
N ALA A 544 8.91 16.60 3.68
CA ALA A 544 9.67 15.75 4.60
C ALA A 544 8.96 14.43 4.94
N ALA A 545 9.75 13.38 5.14
CA ALA A 545 9.28 12.13 5.73
C ALA A 545 9.36 12.20 7.28
N LEU A 546 8.39 11.59 7.94
CA LEU A 546 8.22 11.55 9.39
C LEU A 546 8.11 10.10 9.88
N SER A 547 8.49 9.85 11.13
CA SER A 547 8.06 8.63 11.83
C SER A 547 6.61 8.77 12.35
N GLY A 548 5.97 7.64 12.66
CA GLY A 548 4.65 7.64 13.31
C GLY A 548 4.66 8.40 14.65
N ASP A 549 5.77 8.35 15.39
CA ASP A 549 5.93 9.10 16.64
C ASP A 549 6.07 10.61 16.40
N ASN A 550 6.75 11.03 15.32
CA ASN A 550 6.79 12.45 14.96
C ASN A 550 5.39 12.96 14.62
N LEU A 551 4.59 12.20 13.87
CA LEU A 551 3.21 12.56 13.56
C LEU A 551 2.38 12.74 14.84
N LYS A 552 2.44 11.77 15.77
CA LYS A 552 1.78 11.88 17.09
C LYS A 552 2.27 13.05 17.94
N ALA A 553 3.56 13.41 17.85
CA ALA A 553 4.10 14.55 18.56
C ALA A 553 3.63 15.89 17.94
N LEU A 554 3.52 15.94 16.61
CA LEU A 554 3.10 17.11 15.86
C LEU A 554 1.57 17.33 15.89
N SER A 555 0.76 16.31 16.16
CA SER A 555 -0.71 16.40 16.29
C SER A 555 -1.18 17.48 17.28
N LYS A 556 -0.35 17.81 18.27
CA LYS A 556 -0.62 18.87 19.27
C LYS A 556 -0.60 20.29 18.70
N PHE A 557 -0.08 20.47 17.48
CA PHE A 557 0.04 21.76 16.80
C PHE A 557 -0.92 21.89 15.61
N ASP A 558 -1.86 20.95 15.46
CA ASP A 558 -2.91 21.02 14.43
C ASP A 558 -3.71 22.33 14.54
N GLY A 559 -3.94 22.99 13.40
CA GLY A 559 -4.57 24.30 13.28
C GLY A 559 -3.70 25.50 13.63
N GLU A 560 -2.44 25.33 14.06
CA GLU A 560 -1.54 26.46 14.32
C GLU A 560 -0.86 26.96 13.04
N LYS A 561 -0.57 28.26 12.96
CA LYS A 561 0.29 28.82 11.91
C LYS A 561 1.76 28.52 12.19
N VAL A 562 2.42 27.90 11.23
CA VAL A 562 3.82 27.48 11.34
C VAL A 562 4.64 27.93 10.15
N PHE A 563 5.90 28.23 10.42
CA PHE A 563 6.94 28.34 9.41
C PHE A 563 7.58 26.96 9.23
N TYR A 564 7.63 26.50 7.99
CA TYR A 564 8.19 25.22 7.61
C TYR A 564 9.24 25.41 6.52
N ALA A 565 10.44 24.87 6.71
CA ALA A 565 11.49 24.89 5.70
C ALA A 565 12.26 23.57 5.66
N VAL A 566 12.71 23.22 4.46
CA VAL A 566 13.57 22.08 4.18
C VAL A 566 14.80 22.56 3.42
N SER A 567 15.99 22.29 3.96
CA SER A 567 17.26 22.68 3.35
C SER A 567 17.64 21.81 2.15
N GLU A 568 18.66 22.20 1.38
CA GLU A 568 19.15 21.40 0.25
C GLU A 568 19.73 20.05 0.66
N LYS A 569 20.21 19.93 1.90
CA LYS A 569 20.74 18.69 2.47
C LYS A 569 19.72 17.95 3.35
N GLY A 570 18.46 18.40 3.34
CA GLY A 570 17.35 17.70 3.98
C GLY A 570 17.13 18.02 5.46
N ASN A 571 17.75 19.08 5.99
CA ASN A 571 17.45 19.57 7.34
C ASN A 571 16.05 20.20 7.35
N VAL A 572 15.28 19.88 8.38
CA VAL A 572 13.92 20.37 8.55
C VAL A 572 13.86 21.38 9.68
N ILE A 573 13.25 22.53 9.39
CA ILE A 573 12.93 23.56 10.36
C ILE A 573 11.40 23.71 10.41
N LEU A 574 10.81 23.54 11.60
CA LEU A 574 9.40 23.81 11.87
C LEU A 574 9.30 24.65 13.15
N LYS A 575 8.73 25.85 13.03
CA LYS A 575 8.62 26.84 14.12
C LYS A 575 7.23 27.48 14.13
N LYS A 576 6.79 27.96 15.30
CA LYS A 576 5.56 28.75 15.40
C LYS A 576 5.78 30.14 14.80
N GLU A 577 4.69 30.78 14.35
CA GLU A 577 4.70 32.15 13.83
C GLU A 577 5.48 33.13 14.73
N LYS A 578 5.24 33.08 16.05
CA LYS A 578 5.91 33.95 17.04
C LYS A 578 7.43 33.75 17.17
N ASP A 579 7.94 32.62 16.69
CA ASP A 579 9.36 32.22 16.81
C ASP A 579 10.10 32.42 15.48
N MET A 580 9.43 33.01 14.48
CA MET A 580 10.05 33.40 13.21
C MET A 580 11.01 34.58 13.42
N THR A 581 12.12 34.54 12.69
CA THR A 581 13.10 35.63 12.60
C THR A 581 12.64 36.66 11.58
N ASN A 582 13.14 37.89 11.70
CA ASN A 582 12.86 38.95 10.73
C ASN A 582 13.21 38.54 9.28
N ALA A 583 14.26 37.73 9.10
CA ALA A 583 14.64 37.22 7.78
C ALA A 583 13.59 36.25 7.23
N GLU A 584 13.05 35.35 8.06
CA GLU A 584 11.97 34.42 7.69
C GLU A 584 10.66 35.19 7.40
N GLU A 585 10.33 36.23 8.17
CA GLU A 585 9.15 37.06 7.89
C GLU A 585 9.23 37.81 6.55
N GLU A 586 10.40 38.36 6.21
CA GLU A 586 10.61 39.08 4.94
C GLU A 586 10.40 38.18 3.70
N LEU A 587 10.58 36.85 3.84
CA LEU A 587 10.31 35.91 2.75
C LEU A 587 8.85 35.96 2.28
N PHE A 588 7.92 36.32 3.16
CA PHE A 588 6.48 36.30 2.89
C PHE A 588 5.85 37.71 2.84
N LYS A 589 6.61 38.78 3.08
CA LYS A 589 6.12 40.18 2.97
C LYS A 589 5.87 40.63 1.53
N LYS A 590 6.32 39.88 0.53
CA LYS A 590 5.99 40.09 -0.88
C LYS A 590 5.10 38.96 -1.40
N GLN A 591 3.78 39.10 -1.31
CA GLN A 591 2.90 38.69 -2.41
C GLN A 591 1.46 39.16 -2.27
N GLU A 592 0.94 39.74 -3.34
CA GLU A 592 -0.16 39.12 -4.09
C GLU A 592 0.14 39.38 -5.57
N ARG A 593 0.42 38.31 -6.34
CA ARG A 593 0.30 38.36 -7.80
C ARG A 593 -1.15 38.05 -8.09
N SER A 594 -1.89 39.01 -8.64
CA SER A 594 -3.19 38.72 -9.24
C SER A 594 -3.00 37.64 -10.30
N SER A 595 -3.78 36.56 -10.23
CA SER A 595 -3.83 35.56 -11.30
C SER A 595 -4.36 36.22 -12.57
N GLU A 596 -3.49 36.48 -13.55
CA GLU A 596 -3.91 36.88 -14.89
C GLU A 596 -4.64 35.68 -15.52
N LYS A 597 -5.94 35.81 -15.79
CA LYS A 597 -6.66 34.81 -16.58
C LYS A 597 -6.10 34.77 -18.00
N ILE A 598 -6.06 33.58 -18.60
CA ILE A 598 -5.40 33.30 -19.88
C ILE A 598 -6.44 33.09 -20.98
N GLU A 599 -6.14 33.52 -22.20
CA GLU A 599 -7.00 33.30 -23.37
C GLU A 599 -6.50 32.12 -24.20
N ILE A 600 -7.41 31.23 -24.61
CA ILE A 600 -7.11 30.12 -25.52
C ILE A 600 -6.84 30.69 -26.93
N PRO A 601 -5.69 30.37 -27.58
CA PRO A 601 -5.36 30.85 -28.91
C PRO A 601 -6.14 30.11 -30.01
N VAL A 602 -7.37 30.56 -30.29
CA VAL A 602 -8.26 29.91 -31.28
C VAL A 602 -7.82 30.07 -32.74
N GLY A 603 -7.05 31.11 -33.07
CA GLY A 603 -6.69 31.44 -34.45
C GLY A 603 -5.74 30.46 -35.14
N GLN A 604 -5.13 29.54 -34.39
CA GLN A 604 -4.19 28.54 -34.93
C GLN A 604 -4.84 27.15 -35.08
N ILE A 605 -6.08 26.99 -34.60
CA ILE A 605 -6.80 25.72 -34.62
C ILE A 605 -7.23 25.40 -36.06
N ARG A 606 -6.88 24.19 -36.52
CA ARG A 606 -7.18 23.67 -37.85
C ARG A 606 -8.46 22.84 -37.80
N LEU A 607 -9.59 23.53 -37.90
CA LEU A 607 -10.93 22.92 -37.91
C LEU A 607 -11.33 22.36 -39.29
N ASP A 608 -10.53 22.63 -40.32
CA ASP A 608 -10.70 22.13 -41.69
C ASP A 608 -10.26 20.67 -41.86
N VAL A 609 -9.56 20.10 -40.88
CA VAL A 609 -9.10 18.71 -40.90
C VAL A 609 -10.14 17.81 -40.20
N CYS A 610 -10.98 17.17 -41.00
CA CYS A 610 -12.08 16.31 -40.56
C CYS A 610 -11.84 14.81 -40.85
N GLU A 611 -10.59 14.37 -40.90
CA GLU A 611 -10.21 12.96 -41.09
C GLU A 611 -9.44 12.43 -39.88
N VAL A 612 -9.60 11.14 -39.58
CA VAL A 612 -8.86 10.45 -38.52
C VAL A 612 -7.40 10.34 -38.93
N LEU A 613 -6.52 10.78 -38.03
CA LEU A 613 -5.09 10.86 -38.29
C LEU A 613 -4.38 9.63 -37.74
N ASN A 614 -3.39 9.12 -38.47
CA ASN A 614 -2.41 8.21 -37.89
C ASN A 614 -1.52 8.98 -36.91
N MET A 615 -1.40 8.52 -35.67
CA MET A 615 -0.62 9.21 -34.63
C MET A 615 0.85 9.40 -35.02
N GLY A 616 1.44 8.47 -35.79
CA GLY A 616 2.82 8.57 -36.25
C GLY A 616 3.08 9.72 -37.24
N ASN A 617 2.03 10.34 -37.78
CA ASN A 617 2.10 11.50 -38.67
C ASN A 617 1.88 12.84 -37.94
N VAL A 618 1.66 12.81 -36.62
CA VAL A 618 1.44 14.00 -35.78
C VAL A 618 2.68 14.21 -34.91
N ASN A 619 3.03 15.47 -34.64
CA ASN A 619 4.18 15.82 -33.81
C ASN A 619 3.88 16.99 -32.87
N ALA A 620 4.86 17.37 -32.02
CA ALA A 620 4.70 18.41 -31.02
C ALA A 620 4.24 19.77 -31.60
N SER A 621 4.55 20.08 -32.86
CA SER A 621 4.13 21.34 -33.51
C SER A 621 2.65 21.39 -33.87
N ASP A 622 1.95 20.25 -33.81
CA ASP A 622 0.51 20.12 -34.03
C ASP A 622 -0.32 20.31 -32.75
N SER A 623 0.33 20.39 -31.58
CA SER A 623 -0.31 20.65 -30.29
C SER A 623 -1.06 21.99 -30.31
N GLY A 624 -2.32 21.98 -29.88
CA GLY A 624 -3.21 23.14 -29.91
C GLY A 624 -3.67 23.56 -31.31
N LYS A 625 -3.25 22.86 -32.38
CA LYS A 625 -3.65 23.14 -33.76
C LYS A 625 -4.58 22.07 -34.32
N LEU A 626 -4.12 20.82 -34.37
CA LEU A 626 -4.90 19.67 -34.87
C LEU A 626 -5.48 18.84 -33.73
N CYS A 627 -4.69 18.68 -32.68
CA CYS A 627 -5.01 17.89 -31.49
C CYS A 627 -4.34 18.51 -30.26
N GLY A 628 -4.62 17.95 -29.09
CA GLY A 628 -3.99 18.40 -27.86
C GLY A 628 -2.55 17.86 -27.69
N PRO A 629 -1.90 18.19 -26.57
CA PRO A 629 -0.54 17.79 -26.29
C PRO A 629 -0.31 16.29 -26.18
N LYS A 630 -1.29 15.52 -25.68
CA LYS A 630 -1.04 14.08 -25.43
C LYS A 630 -0.83 13.33 -26.74
N ALA A 631 -1.68 13.58 -27.73
CA ALA A 631 -1.56 13.02 -29.07
C ALA A 631 -0.30 13.54 -29.78
N ALA A 632 -0.07 14.86 -29.74
CA ALA A 632 1.08 15.49 -30.39
C ALA A 632 2.42 14.98 -29.84
N ASN A 633 2.57 14.92 -28.52
CA ASN A 633 3.79 14.48 -27.86
C ASN A 633 4.00 12.97 -28.01
N LEU A 634 2.95 12.15 -27.96
CA LEU A 634 3.08 10.70 -28.17
C LEU A 634 3.39 10.37 -29.64
N GLY A 635 2.84 11.13 -30.60
CA GLY A 635 3.19 11.04 -32.02
C GLY A 635 4.67 11.38 -32.28
N GLN A 636 5.16 12.48 -31.69
CA GLN A 636 6.59 12.81 -31.71
C GLN A 636 7.44 11.68 -31.10
N LEU A 637 7.01 11.13 -29.96
CA LEU A 637 7.71 10.03 -29.31
C LEU A 637 7.74 8.76 -30.19
N LYS A 638 6.63 8.44 -30.86
CA LYS A 638 6.55 7.33 -31.81
C LYS A 638 7.50 7.50 -33.00
N SER A 639 7.63 8.73 -33.52
CA SER A 639 8.59 9.03 -34.57
C SER A 639 10.04 8.78 -34.12
N MET A 640 10.39 9.21 -32.90
CA MET A 640 11.74 9.06 -32.33
C MET A 640 12.06 7.62 -31.91
N PHE A 641 11.06 6.87 -31.40
CA PHE A 641 11.22 5.52 -30.85
C PHE A 641 10.20 4.53 -31.45
N PRO A 642 10.25 4.25 -32.77
CA PRO A 642 9.17 3.56 -33.49
C PRO A 642 8.89 2.13 -33.03
N LYS A 643 9.87 1.47 -32.40
CA LYS A 643 9.75 0.09 -31.90
C LYS A 643 9.22 0.00 -30.46
N ASN A 644 9.33 1.09 -29.70
CA ASN A 644 9.05 1.13 -28.26
C ASN A 644 7.77 1.89 -27.93
N VAL A 645 7.14 2.57 -28.88
CA VAL A 645 5.85 3.24 -28.69
C VAL A 645 4.79 2.51 -29.50
N VAL A 646 3.61 2.32 -28.91
CA VAL A 646 2.46 1.73 -29.61
C VAL A 646 2.05 2.57 -30.82
N ASP A 647 1.44 1.93 -31.81
CA ASP A 647 0.74 2.66 -32.87
C ASP A 647 -0.53 3.32 -32.29
N GLY A 648 -1.06 4.33 -32.99
CA GLY A 648 -2.21 5.09 -32.49
C GLY A 648 -2.95 5.79 -33.61
N ILE A 649 -4.17 6.21 -33.31
CA ILE A 649 -4.95 7.11 -34.16
C ILE A 649 -5.46 8.30 -33.34
N VAL A 650 -5.67 9.43 -34.01
CA VAL A 650 -6.11 10.68 -33.39
C VAL A 650 -7.38 11.15 -34.07
N ILE A 651 -8.40 11.44 -33.28
CA ILE A 651 -9.61 12.16 -33.71
C ILE A 651 -9.33 13.65 -33.50
N PRO A 652 -9.09 14.44 -34.56
CA PRO A 652 -8.70 15.84 -34.44
C PRO A 652 -9.87 16.75 -34.03
N PHE A 653 -9.53 18.01 -33.70
CA PHE A 653 -10.52 19.03 -33.34
C PHE A 653 -11.58 19.30 -34.41
N GLY A 654 -11.22 19.16 -35.69
CA GLY A 654 -12.14 19.37 -36.81
C GLY A 654 -13.32 18.40 -36.82
N ILE A 655 -13.08 17.10 -36.54
CA ILE A 655 -14.16 16.10 -36.45
C ILE A 655 -15.13 16.44 -35.32
N PHE A 656 -14.60 16.77 -34.14
CA PHE A 656 -15.44 17.21 -33.02
C PHE A 656 -16.28 18.44 -33.42
N ARG A 657 -15.64 19.41 -34.09
CA ARG A 657 -16.32 20.63 -34.51
C ARG A 657 -17.45 20.35 -35.51
N GLU A 658 -17.19 19.54 -36.52
CA GLU A 658 -18.19 19.12 -37.52
C GLU A 658 -19.43 18.52 -36.85
N HIS A 659 -19.22 17.68 -35.84
CA HIS A 659 -20.31 17.07 -35.07
C HIS A 659 -21.05 18.10 -34.19
N MET A 660 -20.36 19.08 -33.63
CA MET A 660 -20.98 20.17 -32.87
C MET A 660 -21.79 21.13 -33.75
N ASP A 661 -21.54 21.18 -35.06
CA ASP A 661 -22.31 21.99 -36.01
C ASP A 661 -23.64 21.33 -36.43
N GLN A 662 -23.85 20.06 -36.08
CA GLN A 662 -25.14 19.38 -36.25
C GLN A 662 -26.25 20.01 -35.39
N GLU A 663 -27.50 19.84 -35.81
CA GLU A 663 -28.66 20.31 -35.05
C GLU A 663 -28.81 19.54 -33.72
N MET A 664 -28.95 20.29 -32.62
CA MET A 664 -29.13 19.72 -31.28
C MET A 664 -30.60 19.35 -31.07
N PRO A 665 -30.92 18.08 -30.73
CA PRO A 665 -32.29 17.64 -30.52
C PRO A 665 -33.06 18.49 -29.51
N GLY A 666 -34.22 19.01 -29.94
CA GLY A 666 -35.12 19.78 -29.08
C GLY A 666 -34.73 21.23 -28.81
N GLN A 667 -33.66 21.76 -29.43
CA GLN A 667 -33.18 23.13 -29.21
C GLN A 667 -33.30 24.06 -30.45
N ASN A 668 -33.61 23.53 -31.64
CA ASN A 668 -33.69 24.28 -32.91
C ASN A 668 -32.43 25.12 -33.23
N MET A 669 -31.26 24.66 -32.78
CA MET A 669 -29.96 25.28 -33.04
C MET A 669 -28.87 24.20 -32.98
N SER A 670 -27.67 24.48 -33.48
CA SER A 670 -26.57 23.52 -33.37
C SER A 670 -26.06 23.36 -31.93
N TYR A 671 -25.40 22.25 -31.62
CA TYR A 671 -24.74 22.06 -30.32
C TYR A 671 -23.75 23.19 -30.04
N TRP A 672 -22.99 23.61 -31.05
CA TRP A 672 -22.05 24.71 -30.94
C TRP A 672 -22.74 26.04 -30.62
N THR A 673 -23.86 26.32 -31.30
CA THR A 673 -24.64 27.54 -31.03
C THR A 673 -25.23 27.53 -29.62
N PHE A 674 -25.74 26.37 -29.17
CA PHE A 674 -26.24 26.21 -27.80
C PHE A 674 -25.15 26.47 -26.75
N LEU A 675 -23.95 25.93 -26.96
CA LEU A 675 -22.79 26.16 -26.10
C LEU A 675 -22.45 27.66 -26.01
N ASN A 676 -22.27 28.34 -27.15
CA ASN A 676 -21.90 29.76 -27.17
C ASN A 676 -22.98 30.68 -26.61
N ASN A 677 -24.25 30.35 -26.85
CA ASN A 677 -25.38 31.07 -26.25
C ASN A 677 -25.38 30.94 -24.72
N THR A 678 -25.00 29.77 -24.18
CA THR A 678 -24.89 29.58 -22.72
C THR A 678 -23.92 30.59 -22.08
N PHE A 679 -22.74 30.78 -22.68
CA PHE A 679 -21.76 31.73 -22.17
C PHE A 679 -22.13 33.19 -22.46
N SER A 680 -22.70 33.46 -23.63
CA SER A 680 -23.16 34.81 -23.99
C SER A 680 -24.30 35.30 -23.10
N GLU A 681 -25.25 34.41 -22.78
CA GLU A 681 -26.36 34.70 -21.85
C GLU A 681 -25.85 34.88 -20.41
N ALA A 682 -24.86 34.09 -19.98
CA ALA A 682 -24.22 34.29 -18.68
C ALA A 682 -23.56 35.67 -18.56
N GLU A 683 -22.89 36.16 -19.61
CA GLU A 683 -22.33 37.52 -19.65
C GLU A 683 -23.42 38.60 -19.63
N ILE A 684 -24.57 38.36 -20.25
CA ILE A 684 -25.72 39.26 -20.15
C ILE A 684 -26.25 39.31 -18.72
N GLN A 685 -26.34 38.17 -18.04
CA GLN A 685 -26.76 38.09 -16.63
C GLN A 685 -25.78 38.81 -15.69
N ARG A 686 -24.47 38.62 -15.89
CA ARG A 686 -23.42 39.36 -15.14
C ARG A 686 -23.54 40.87 -15.32
N ARG A 687 -23.76 41.33 -16.56
CA ARG A 687 -23.98 42.77 -16.85
C ARG A 687 -25.28 43.32 -16.27
N ALA A 688 -26.24 42.44 -15.96
CA ALA A 688 -27.48 42.78 -15.28
C ALA A 688 -27.37 42.70 -13.74
N ASP A 689 -26.16 42.50 -13.20
CA ASP A 689 -25.87 42.43 -11.75
C ASP A 689 -26.60 41.29 -11.03
N ILE A 690 -26.84 40.18 -11.74
CA ILE A 690 -27.33 38.92 -11.15
C ILE A 690 -26.19 38.28 -10.35
N ASP A 691 -26.52 37.65 -9.22
CA ASP A 691 -25.55 36.99 -8.34
C ASP A 691 -24.76 35.90 -9.09
N GLU A 692 -23.44 35.85 -8.92
CA GLU A 692 -22.57 34.91 -9.67
C GLU A 692 -22.94 33.45 -9.39
N LYS A 693 -23.50 33.11 -8.21
CA LYS A 693 -23.98 31.73 -7.95
C LYS A 693 -25.20 31.38 -8.79
N GLU A 694 -26.08 32.34 -9.03
CA GLU A 694 -27.23 32.13 -9.91
C GLU A 694 -26.78 31.98 -11.37
N VAL A 695 -25.83 32.81 -11.81
CA VAL A 695 -25.21 32.69 -13.15
C VAL A 695 -24.51 31.34 -13.33
N GLU A 696 -23.73 30.91 -12.34
CA GLU A 696 -23.05 29.61 -12.34
C GLU A 696 -24.06 28.46 -12.40
N THR A 697 -25.12 28.51 -11.59
CA THR A 697 -26.19 27.51 -11.59
C THR A 697 -26.84 27.38 -12.96
N PHE A 698 -27.18 28.51 -13.59
CA PHE A 698 -27.70 28.57 -14.95
C PHE A 698 -26.75 27.92 -15.97
N GLN A 699 -25.45 28.23 -15.90
CA GLN A 699 -24.45 27.64 -16.80
C GLN A 699 -24.36 26.11 -16.60
N LEU A 700 -24.33 25.64 -15.35
CA LEU A 700 -24.25 24.21 -15.02
C LEU A 700 -25.47 23.41 -15.51
N GLU A 701 -26.67 23.97 -15.40
CA GLU A 701 -27.90 23.35 -15.92
C GLU A 701 -27.86 23.22 -17.46
N ARG A 702 -27.46 24.30 -18.15
CA ARG A 702 -27.31 24.28 -19.62
C ARG A 702 -26.21 23.33 -20.07
N LEU A 703 -25.06 23.34 -19.40
CA LEU A 703 -23.96 22.41 -19.71
C LEU A 703 -24.34 20.95 -19.46
N THR A 704 -25.17 20.67 -18.44
CA THR A 704 -25.72 19.33 -18.22
C THR A 704 -26.66 18.91 -19.36
N THR A 705 -27.49 19.83 -19.85
CA THR A 705 -28.34 19.60 -21.02
C THR A 705 -27.49 19.31 -22.27
N LEU A 706 -26.44 20.10 -22.49
CA LEU A 706 -25.52 19.91 -23.60
C LEU A 706 -24.81 18.55 -23.53
N ARG A 707 -24.30 18.16 -22.36
CA ARG A 707 -23.63 16.86 -22.17
C ARG A 707 -24.53 15.68 -22.51
N ASN A 708 -25.75 15.68 -21.97
CA ASN A 708 -26.71 14.61 -22.23
C ASN A 708 -27.03 14.50 -23.74
N ALA A 709 -27.09 15.64 -24.44
CA ALA A 709 -27.30 15.65 -25.88
C ALA A 709 -26.06 15.16 -26.65
N ILE A 710 -24.84 15.53 -26.26
CA ILE A 710 -23.59 15.02 -26.86
C ILE A 710 -23.49 13.50 -26.69
N GLU A 711 -23.84 12.97 -25.51
CA GLU A 711 -23.87 11.53 -25.27
C GLU A 711 -24.91 10.80 -26.15
N GLY A 712 -26.03 11.47 -26.46
CA GLY A 712 -27.05 10.97 -27.40
C GLY A 712 -26.78 11.27 -28.88
N MET A 713 -25.66 11.90 -29.22
CA MET A 713 -25.36 12.37 -30.57
C MET A 713 -25.20 11.21 -31.57
N GLU A 714 -25.72 11.39 -32.78
CA GLU A 714 -25.44 10.49 -33.90
C GLU A 714 -24.11 10.86 -34.57
N LEU A 715 -23.21 9.89 -34.68
CA LEU A 715 -21.93 10.09 -35.37
C LEU A 715 -22.14 9.95 -36.88
N SER A 716 -21.46 10.78 -37.67
CA SER A 716 -21.60 10.73 -39.13
C SER A 716 -21.09 9.39 -39.69
N ASN A 717 -21.79 8.84 -40.69
CA ASN A 717 -21.41 7.57 -41.32
C ASN A 717 -20.02 7.64 -41.97
N GLU A 718 -19.66 8.82 -42.48
CA GLU A 718 -18.36 9.11 -43.07
C GLU A 718 -17.26 8.99 -42.00
N PHE A 719 -17.43 9.64 -40.85
CA PHE A 719 -16.51 9.52 -39.72
C PHE A 719 -16.40 8.09 -39.19
N VAL A 720 -17.53 7.38 -39.01
CA VAL A 720 -17.50 5.98 -38.52
C VAL A 720 -16.76 5.06 -39.49
N THR A 721 -16.92 5.26 -40.79
CA THR A 721 -16.21 4.48 -41.81
C THR A 721 -14.70 4.78 -41.78
N ASP A 722 -14.35 6.06 -41.72
CA ASP A 722 -12.96 6.52 -41.65
C ASP A 722 -12.26 6.01 -40.37
N LEU A 723 -12.94 6.09 -39.22
CA LEU A 723 -12.47 5.54 -37.96
C LEU A 723 -12.18 4.04 -38.08
N LYS A 724 -13.09 3.25 -38.66
CA LYS A 724 -12.91 1.80 -38.84
C LYS A 724 -11.72 1.48 -39.73
N GLN A 725 -11.57 2.21 -40.83
CA GLN A 725 -10.48 2.01 -41.78
C GLN A 725 -9.13 2.36 -41.14
N ASN A 726 -9.03 3.51 -40.46
CA ASN A 726 -7.82 3.93 -39.77
C ASN A 726 -7.49 3.01 -38.58
N PHE A 727 -8.48 2.54 -37.84
CA PHE A 727 -8.30 1.54 -36.78
C PHE A 727 -7.70 0.25 -37.33
N GLN A 728 -8.24 -0.27 -38.44
CA GLN A 728 -7.71 -1.48 -39.08
C GLN A 728 -6.29 -1.29 -39.61
N ASN A 729 -6.01 -0.14 -40.23
CA ASN A 729 -4.69 0.17 -40.77
C ASN A 729 -3.63 0.32 -39.67
N ALA A 730 -3.97 1.00 -38.56
CA ALA A 730 -3.04 1.26 -37.47
C ALA A 730 -2.82 0.04 -36.56
N PHE A 731 -3.87 -0.74 -36.30
CA PHE A 731 -3.82 -1.82 -35.30
C PHE A 731 -3.81 -3.23 -35.92
N GLY A 732 -3.92 -3.33 -37.25
CA GLY A 732 -3.86 -4.59 -37.99
C GLY A 732 -5.09 -5.51 -37.81
N ASN A 733 -6.17 -5.01 -37.20
CA ASN A 733 -7.40 -5.77 -36.94
C ASN A 733 -8.61 -4.83 -36.87
N SER A 734 -9.82 -5.35 -37.08
CA SER A 734 -11.03 -4.52 -37.02
C SER A 734 -11.33 -4.04 -35.60
N ILE A 735 -12.02 -2.91 -35.51
CA ILE A 735 -12.62 -2.44 -34.26
C ILE A 735 -13.46 -3.56 -33.62
N GLY A 736 -13.44 -3.66 -32.29
CA GLY A 736 -14.05 -4.78 -31.57
C GLY A 736 -13.10 -5.94 -31.24
N ASN A 737 -11.91 -6.01 -31.84
CA ASN A 737 -10.95 -7.12 -31.65
C ASN A 737 -9.62 -6.71 -31.00
N VAL A 738 -9.38 -5.41 -30.83
CA VAL A 738 -8.20 -4.86 -30.14
C VAL A 738 -8.69 -3.97 -29.03
N PRO A 739 -8.35 -4.24 -27.76
CA PRO A 739 -8.75 -3.36 -26.70
C PRO A 739 -7.88 -2.10 -26.72
N VAL A 740 -8.52 -0.95 -26.50
CA VAL A 740 -7.90 0.36 -26.65
C VAL A 740 -8.16 1.26 -25.46
N PHE A 741 -7.31 2.28 -25.32
CA PHE A 741 -7.53 3.43 -24.44
C PHE A 741 -8.09 4.57 -25.28
N LEU A 742 -9.11 5.25 -24.76
CA LEU A 742 -9.58 6.54 -25.29
C LEU A 742 -9.16 7.62 -24.31
N ARG A 743 -8.15 8.39 -24.68
CA ARG A 743 -7.61 9.46 -23.85
C ARG A 743 -8.13 10.80 -24.35
N SER A 744 -8.83 11.53 -23.48
CA SER A 744 -9.18 12.92 -23.75
C SER A 744 -7.93 13.77 -23.86
N ASP A 745 -7.93 14.65 -24.85
CA ASP A 745 -6.81 15.55 -25.14
C ASP A 745 -7.34 16.87 -25.69
N THR A 746 -7.07 18.00 -25.03
CA THR A 746 -7.71 19.28 -25.36
C THR A 746 -6.71 20.36 -25.75
N ASN A 747 -7.18 21.36 -26.51
CA ASN A 747 -6.39 22.52 -26.96
C ASN A 747 -5.88 23.45 -25.85
N MET A 748 -6.29 23.25 -24.58
CA MET A 748 -5.89 24.08 -23.45
C MET A 748 -4.85 23.45 -22.53
N GLU A 749 -4.55 22.14 -22.69
CA GLU A 749 -3.72 21.38 -21.73
C GLU A 749 -2.27 21.87 -21.64
N ASP A 750 -1.76 22.60 -22.65
CA ASP A 750 -0.40 23.17 -22.68
C ASP A 750 -0.32 24.65 -22.26
N LEU A 751 -1.43 25.27 -21.83
CA LEU A 751 -1.38 26.68 -21.44
C LEU A 751 -0.51 26.89 -20.20
N LYS A 752 0.31 27.95 -20.23
CA LYS A 752 1.20 28.33 -19.13
C LYS A 752 0.36 28.49 -17.85
N GLU A 753 0.77 27.90 -16.72
CA GLU A 753 0.00 27.92 -15.44
C GLU A 753 -1.32 27.11 -15.44
N PHE A 754 -1.64 26.37 -16.51
CA PHE A 754 -2.77 25.45 -16.58
C PHE A 754 -2.28 24.00 -16.45
N THR A 755 -2.73 23.26 -15.43
CA THR A 755 -2.53 21.81 -15.32
C THR A 755 -3.88 21.10 -15.32
N GLY A 756 -4.14 20.32 -16.38
CA GLY A 756 -5.43 19.63 -16.59
C GLY A 756 -5.50 18.21 -16.02
N ALA A 757 -4.56 17.81 -15.16
CA ALA A 757 -4.49 16.44 -14.64
C ALA A 757 -5.79 16.04 -13.92
N GLY A 758 -6.37 14.92 -14.33
CA GLY A 758 -7.62 14.40 -13.74
C GLY A 758 -8.91 15.19 -14.07
N LEU A 759 -8.88 16.18 -14.98
CA LEU A 759 -10.07 16.98 -15.31
C LEU A 759 -10.99 16.34 -16.37
N ASN A 760 -10.42 15.58 -17.30
CA ASN A 760 -11.15 15.02 -18.45
C ASN A 760 -11.13 13.48 -18.44
N LEU A 761 -12.12 12.87 -19.10
CA LEU A 761 -12.35 11.43 -19.06
C LEU A 761 -11.27 10.65 -19.82
N THR A 762 -10.78 9.56 -19.23
CA THR A 762 -10.03 8.50 -19.92
C THR A 762 -10.76 7.19 -19.75
N LEU A 763 -10.98 6.46 -20.85
CA LEU A 763 -11.57 5.12 -20.82
C LEU A 763 -10.48 4.09 -21.06
N PHE A 764 -10.40 3.10 -20.17
CA PHE A 764 -9.33 2.13 -20.10
C PHE A 764 -9.75 0.79 -20.71
N ASN A 765 -8.88 0.21 -21.54
CA ASN A 765 -8.98 -1.15 -22.08
C ASN A 765 -10.37 -1.53 -22.62
N ILE A 766 -11.01 -0.64 -23.40
CA ILE A 766 -12.32 -0.91 -23.99
C ILE A 766 -12.16 -1.71 -25.29
N LEU A 767 -12.96 -2.76 -25.47
CA LEU A 767 -12.84 -3.68 -26.61
C LEU A 767 -13.94 -3.49 -27.66
N SER A 768 -15.20 -3.56 -27.25
CA SER A 768 -16.32 -3.60 -28.22
C SER A 768 -16.46 -2.31 -29.01
N GLU A 769 -16.84 -2.44 -30.29
CA GLU A 769 -17.08 -1.29 -31.18
C GLU A 769 -18.11 -0.31 -30.60
N GLU A 770 -19.21 -0.83 -30.04
CA GLU A 770 -20.24 -0.03 -29.40
C GLU A 770 -19.67 0.79 -28.25
N ASN A 771 -18.87 0.18 -27.35
CA ASN A 771 -18.28 0.89 -26.23
C ASN A 771 -17.23 1.92 -26.66
N ILE A 772 -16.49 1.67 -27.75
CA ILE A 772 -15.56 2.64 -28.33
C ILE A 772 -16.31 3.84 -28.89
N THR A 773 -17.38 3.58 -29.64
CA THR A 773 -18.21 4.61 -30.29
C THR A 773 -18.94 5.47 -29.25
N GLU A 774 -19.53 4.84 -28.24
CA GLU A 774 -20.13 5.54 -27.09
C GLU A 774 -19.07 6.25 -26.23
N GLY A 775 -17.88 5.66 -26.12
CA GLY A 775 -16.75 6.25 -25.42
C GLY A 775 -16.30 7.57 -26.02
N ILE A 776 -16.28 7.70 -27.35
CA ILE A 776 -15.95 8.94 -28.06
C ILE A 776 -16.88 10.07 -27.63
N LYS A 777 -18.20 9.82 -27.62
CA LYS A 777 -19.21 10.80 -27.22
C LYS A 777 -19.03 11.25 -25.76
N LYS A 778 -18.79 10.29 -24.86
CA LYS A 778 -18.53 10.57 -23.44
C LYS A 778 -17.26 11.39 -23.23
N VAL A 779 -16.20 11.10 -23.99
CA VAL A 779 -14.96 11.89 -23.95
C VAL A 779 -15.22 13.32 -24.42
N TRP A 780 -15.95 13.52 -25.53
CA TRP A 780 -16.34 14.84 -26.00
C TRP A 780 -17.26 15.60 -25.03
N ALA A 781 -18.08 14.90 -24.24
CA ALA A 781 -18.92 15.50 -23.21
C ALA A 781 -18.13 15.88 -21.94
N SER A 782 -16.99 15.24 -21.68
CA SER A 782 -16.25 15.34 -20.41
C SER A 782 -15.76 16.75 -20.02
N PRO A 783 -15.34 17.64 -20.96
CA PRO A 783 -14.95 19.00 -20.60
C PRO A 783 -16.10 19.84 -20.02
N TYR A 784 -17.36 19.47 -20.28
CA TYR A 784 -18.55 20.21 -19.84
C TYR A 784 -19.10 19.71 -18.49
N THR A 785 -18.37 18.86 -17.78
CA THR A 785 -18.70 18.46 -16.41
C THR A 785 -18.53 19.64 -15.45
N GLU A 786 -19.23 19.62 -14.32
CA GLU A 786 -19.13 20.69 -13.31
C GLU A 786 -17.68 20.94 -12.88
N ARG A 787 -16.94 19.87 -12.55
CA ARG A 787 -15.52 19.96 -12.14
C ARG A 787 -14.67 20.64 -13.20
N SER A 788 -14.77 20.20 -14.46
CA SER A 788 -13.96 20.75 -15.55
C SER A 788 -14.37 22.19 -15.89
N PHE A 789 -15.68 22.51 -15.85
CA PHE A 789 -16.20 23.86 -16.07
C PHE A 789 -15.73 24.86 -14.99
N LYS A 790 -15.95 24.54 -13.71
CA LYS A 790 -15.55 25.41 -12.58
C LYS A 790 -14.07 25.72 -12.61
N TRP A 791 -13.26 24.72 -12.94
CA TRP A 791 -11.83 24.90 -13.11
C TRP A 791 -11.52 25.89 -14.24
N ARG A 792 -12.09 25.68 -15.43
CA ARG A 792 -11.84 26.55 -16.59
C ARG A 792 -12.26 27.99 -16.38
N GLN A 793 -13.42 28.23 -15.76
CA GLN A 793 -13.93 29.60 -15.56
C GLN A 793 -13.07 30.44 -14.59
N LYS A 794 -12.35 29.76 -13.68
CA LYS A 794 -11.39 30.41 -12.79
C LYS A 794 -10.15 30.94 -13.54
N TYR A 795 -9.66 30.19 -14.54
CA TYR A 795 -8.37 30.47 -15.18
C TYR A 795 -8.44 31.02 -16.60
N LEU A 796 -9.57 30.86 -17.30
CA LEU A 796 -9.69 31.21 -18.72
C LEU A 796 -10.60 32.42 -18.95
N LEU A 797 -10.24 33.24 -19.94
CA LEU A 797 -11.04 34.39 -20.40
C LEU A 797 -12.15 33.99 -21.38
N ASN A 798 -11.93 32.91 -22.14
CA ASN A 798 -12.82 32.41 -23.18
C ASN A 798 -13.10 30.90 -23.01
N PRO A 799 -13.67 30.48 -21.86
CA PRO A 799 -13.83 29.08 -21.48
C PRO A 799 -14.71 28.26 -22.45
N GLU A 800 -15.53 28.90 -23.28
CA GLU A 800 -16.34 28.26 -24.32
C GLU A 800 -15.50 27.64 -25.45
N ASN A 801 -14.27 28.10 -25.68
CA ASN A 801 -13.41 27.68 -26.80
C ASN A 801 -12.57 26.43 -26.50
N VAL A 802 -13.21 25.43 -25.90
CA VAL A 802 -12.62 24.11 -25.67
C VAL A 802 -12.88 23.19 -26.86
N TYR A 803 -11.81 22.63 -27.41
CA TYR A 803 -11.88 21.64 -28.48
C TYR A 803 -11.21 20.36 -27.97
N PRO A 804 -11.98 19.29 -27.71
CA PRO A 804 -11.44 17.98 -27.40
C PRO A 804 -11.08 17.22 -28.69
N SER A 805 -9.84 16.78 -28.75
CA SER A 805 -9.37 15.67 -29.58
C SER A 805 -9.36 14.38 -28.75
N ILE A 806 -9.26 13.24 -29.43
CA ILE A 806 -9.17 11.93 -28.76
C ILE A 806 -7.99 11.17 -29.30
N LEU A 807 -7.12 10.74 -28.40
CA LEU A 807 -6.05 9.81 -28.69
C LEU A 807 -6.54 8.39 -28.42
N ILE A 808 -6.51 7.53 -29.45
CA ILE A 808 -6.85 6.12 -29.36
C ILE A 808 -5.59 5.30 -29.57
N ILE A 809 -5.22 4.49 -28.57
CA ILE A 809 -4.03 3.62 -28.58
C ILE A 809 -4.41 2.22 -28.11
N PRO A 810 -3.75 1.15 -28.61
CA PRO A 810 -3.96 -0.20 -28.10
C PRO A 810 -3.45 -0.32 -26.67
N SER A 811 -4.13 -1.14 -25.88
CA SER A 811 -3.68 -1.49 -24.54
C SER A 811 -2.41 -2.34 -24.59
N VAL A 812 -1.47 -2.07 -23.68
CA VAL A 812 -0.28 -2.90 -23.46
C VAL A 812 -0.40 -3.55 -22.10
N ASP A 813 -0.55 -4.88 -22.06
CA ASP A 813 -0.68 -5.65 -20.81
C ASP A 813 0.69 -5.94 -20.20
N VAL A 814 1.36 -4.88 -19.75
CA VAL A 814 2.68 -4.95 -19.11
C VAL A 814 2.65 -5.76 -17.80
N GLU A 815 3.67 -6.57 -17.55
CA GLU A 815 3.82 -7.23 -16.25
C GLU A 815 4.27 -6.26 -15.15
N TYR A 816 4.98 -5.20 -15.52
CA TYR A 816 5.40 -4.12 -14.62
C TYR A 816 5.57 -2.80 -15.38
N SER A 817 5.23 -1.71 -14.72
CA SER A 817 5.35 -0.34 -15.22
C SER A 817 5.93 0.58 -14.15
N GLY A 818 6.55 1.66 -14.61
CA GLY A 818 7.35 2.50 -13.75
C GLY A 818 7.79 3.80 -14.38
N VAL A 819 8.56 4.53 -13.60
CA VAL A 819 9.18 5.79 -13.98
C VAL A 819 10.70 5.63 -13.97
N LEU A 820 11.35 6.16 -15.00
CA LEU A 820 12.79 6.34 -15.10
C LEU A 820 13.09 7.84 -15.11
N ILE A 821 13.95 8.26 -14.20
CA ILE A 821 14.57 9.57 -14.19
C ILE A 821 16.02 9.37 -14.64
N THR A 822 16.43 10.06 -15.71
CA THR A 822 17.78 9.90 -16.29
C THR A 822 18.87 10.63 -15.49
N LYS A 823 18.70 10.69 -14.16
CA LYS A 823 19.58 11.29 -13.15
C LYS A 823 19.45 10.53 -11.83
N GLY A 824 20.54 10.42 -11.09
CA GLY A 824 20.52 9.97 -9.69
C GLY A 824 19.94 11.03 -8.79
N ILE A 825 18.65 10.95 -8.45
CA ILE A 825 17.96 11.91 -7.59
C ILE A 825 18.62 11.98 -6.21
N ASN A 826 19.01 10.81 -5.68
CA ASN A 826 19.56 10.66 -4.34
C ASN A 826 21.08 10.86 -4.28
N SER A 827 21.82 10.51 -5.35
CA SER A 827 23.27 10.71 -5.43
C SER A 827 23.64 12.12 -5.90
N GLY A 828 22.72 12.79 -6.62
CA GLY A 828 22.97 14.08 -7.27
C GLY A 828 23.75 13.98 -8.58
N ASN A 829 24.19 12.78 -8.98
CA ASN A 829 24.96 12.54 -10.20
C ASN A 829 24.05 12.54 -11.43
N ASP A 830 24.37 13.39 -12.41
CA ASP A 830 23.62 13.51 -13.67
C ASP A 830 23.75 12.27 -14.57
N GLU A 831 24.77 11.43 -14.34
CA GLU A 831 25.00 10.20 -15.12
C GLU A 831 24.24 8.99 -14.59
N ASP A 832 23.92 8.96 -13.30
CA ASP A 832 23.15 7.87 -12.69
C ASP A 832 21.68 7.90 -13.15
N LEU A 833 20.94 6.82 -12.90
CA LEU A 833 19.52 6.70 -13.19
C LEU A 833 18.76 6.35 -11.92
N THR A 834 17.59 6.96 -11.72
CA THR A 834 16.66 6.58 -10.65
C THR A 834 15.44 5.93 -11.29
N VAL A 835 15.10 4.72 -10.88
CA VAL A 835 13.90 4.03 -11.35
C VAL A 835 12.98 3.68 -10.21
N ALA A 836 11.67 3.69 -10.44
CA ALA A 836 10.70 3.05 -9.56
C ALA A 836 9.66 2.28 -10.37
N PHE A 837 9.46 1.01 -10.04
CA PHE A 837 8.56 0.10 -10.76
C PHE A 837 7.59 -0.62 -9.83
N SER A 838 6.36 -0.79 -10.30
CA SER A 838 5.32 -1.60 -9.66
C SER A 838 4.81 -2.65 -10.65
N ARG A 839 4.15 -3.70 -10.14
CA ARG A 839 3.54 -4.72 -11.00
C ARG A 839 2.31 -4.16 -11.73
N GLY A 840 2.03 -4.70 -12.90
CA GLY A 840 0.88 -4.33 -13.71
C GLY A 840 0.95 -2.92 -14.29
N ALA A 841 -0.19 -2.42 -14.74
CA ALA A 841 -0.32 -1.11 -15.37
C ALA A 841 -0.61 0.00 -14.34
N GLY A 842 0.08 1.14 -14.48
CA GLY A 842 -0.21 2.40 -13.76
C GLY A 842 0.34 2.51 -12.33
N GLY A 843 0.77 1.40 -11.72
CA GLY A 843 0.98 1.33 -10.27
C GLY A 843 1.94 2.37 -9.68
N ALA A 844 3.19 2.43 -10.15
CA ALA A 844 4.21 3.32 -9.57
C ALA A 844 3.87 4.80 -9.78
N VAL A 845 3.24 5.13 -10.91
CA VAL A 845 2.83 6.48 -11.29
C VAL A 845 1.70 6.97 -10.37
N ASP A 846 0.76 6.07 -10.03
CA ASP A 846 -0.39 6.34 -9.16
C ASP A 846 -0.05 6.36 -7.65
N GLY A 847 1.24 6.34 -7.30
CA GLY A 847 1.70 6.44 -5.91
C GLY A 847 1.65 5.13 -5.11
N GLN A 848 1.52 3.98 -5.79
CA GLN A 848 1.69 2.68 -5.14
C GLN A 848 3.13 2.50 -4.64
N SER A 849 3.32 1.57 -3.69
CA SER A 849 4.66 1.15 -3.31
C SER A 849 5.39 0.56 -4.53
N ALA A 850 6.62 0.99 -4.77
CA ALA A 850 7.37 0.66 -5.97
C ALA A 850 8.79 0.25 -5.62
N GLU A 851 9.30 -0.74 -6.35
CA GLU A 851 10.70 -1.13 -6.30
C GLU A 851 11.54 -0.01 -6.89
N THR A 852 12.27 0.68 -6.01
CA THR A 852 13.08 1.84 -6.35
C THR A 852 14.55 1.45 -6.38
N ARG A 853 15.26 1.81 -7.45
CA ARG A 853 16.69 1.55 -7.60
C ARG A 853 17.46 2.78 -8.09
N LEU A 854 18.72 2.87 -7.66
CA LEU A 854 19.74 3.72 -8.27
C LEU A 854 20.58 2.84 -9.19
N ILE A 855 20.56 3.12 -10.49
CA ILE A 855 21.33 2.39 -11.49
C ILE A 855 22.46 3.31 -11.96
N THR A 856 23.70 2.84 -11.80
CA THR A 856 24.88 3.51 -12.34
C THR A 856 25.38 2.75 -13.57
N GLU A 857 26.48 3.21 -14.17
CA GLU A 857 27.15 2.53 -15.29
C GLU A 857 27.46 1.06 -14.95
N SER A 858 27.92 0.78 -13.73
CA SER A 858 28.45 -0.54 -13.35
C SER A 858 27.66 -1.25 -12.24
N THR A 859 26.79 -0.55 -11.51
CA THR A 859 26.06 -1.12 -10.36
C THR A 859 24.56 -0.82 -10.39
N ASP A 860 23.77 -1.65 -9.71
CA ASP A 860 22.36 -1.40 -9.41
C ASP A 860 22.14 -1.54 -7.89
N MET A 861 21.74 -0.44 -7.24
CA MET A 861 21.49 -0.39 -5.80
C MET A 861 19.98 -0.37 -5.54
N LEU A 862 19.50 -1.32 -4.74
CA LEU A 862 18.14 -1.31 -4.22
C LEU A 862 17.98 -0.19 -3.19
N LEU A 863 17.02 0.71 -3.40
CA LEU A 863 16.69 1.80 -2.48
C LEU A 863 15.43 1.49 -1.68
N ALA A 864 14.44 0.85 -2.31
CA ALA A 864 13.22 0.36 -1.66
C ALA A 864 12.62 -0.81 -2.45
N PRO A 865 12.10 -1.87 -1.82
CA PRO A 865 11.31 -2.90 -2.48
C PRO A 865 9.87 -2.44 -2.71
N ALA A 866 9.17 -3.08 -3.63
CA ALA A 866 7.72 -2.92 -3.76
C ALA A 866 7.00 -3.72 -2.68
N ARG A 867 6.17 -3.04 -1.90
CA ARG A 867 5.28 -3.61 -0.87
C ARG A 867 3.81 -3.34 -1.23
N GLU A 868 3.48 -3.55 -2.50
CA GLU A 868 2.13 -3.43 -3.04
C GLU A 868 1.70 -4.81 -3.54
N GLU A 869 0.66 -5.37 -2.91
CA GLU A 869 0.19 -6.70 -3.27
C GLU A 869 -0.74 -6.68 -4.49
N GLY A 870 -1.67 -5.73 -4.49
CA GLY A 870 -2.67 -5.57 -5.53
C GLY A 870 -2.13 -4.88 -6.78
N PHE A 871 -2.40 -5.43 -7.96
CA PHE A 871 -2.05 -4.78 -9.22
C PHE A 871 -3.09 -5.01 -10.32
N LEU A 872 -3.12 -4.08 -11.28
CA LEU A 872 -4.06 -4.11 -12.40
C LEU A 872 -3.42 -4.78 -13.62
N ARG A 873 -4.21 -5.61 -14.30
CA ARG A 873 -3.90 -6.18 -15.62
C ARG A 873 -4.94 -5.77 -16.65
N LEU A 874 -4.52 -5.75 -17.91
CA LEU A 874 -5.29 -5.28 -19.05
C LEU A 874 -5.57 -6.47 -19.99
N PRO A 875 -6.54 -7.33 -19.67
CA PRO A 875 -6.79 -8.54 -20.45
C PRO A 875 -7.21 -8.21 -21.88
N LYS A 876 -6.87 -9.10 -22.82
CA LYS A 876 -7.25 -8.98 -24.24
C LYS A 876 -8.77 -8.97 -24.47
N THR A 877 -9.56 -9.43 -23.49
CA THR A 877 -11.03 -9.40 -23.50
C THR A 877 -11.62 -8.01 -23.19
N GLY A 878 -10.78 -7.02 -22.88
CA GLY A 878 -11.21 -5.69 -22.41
C GLY A 878 -11.50 -5.64 -20.91
N GLY A 879 -11.62 -4.43 -20.37
CA GLY A 879 -11.81 -4.15 -18.95
C GLY A 879 -10.51 -4.20 -18.14
N THR A 880 -10.57 -4.20 -16.82
CA THR A 880 -9.40 -4.36 -15.95
C THR A 880 -9.62 -5.52 -15.02
N THR A 881 -8.55 -6.25 -14.68
CA THR A 881 -8.59 -7.27 -13.61
C THR A 881 -7.67 -6.84 -12.49
N LYS A 882 -8.16 -6.98 -11.25
CA LYS A 882 -7.34 -6.86 -10.03
C LYS A 882 -6.72 -8.22 -9.75
N ASN A 883 -5.41 -8.25 -9.56
CA ASN A 883 -4.65 -9.45 -9.22
C ASN A 883 -3.82 -9.17 -7.97
N THR A 884 -3.38 -10.23 -7.30
CA THR A 884 -2.50 -10.16 -6.13
C THR A 884 -1.17 -10.84 -6.39
N THR A 885 -0.13 -10.43 -5.67
CA THR A 885 1.22 -10.99 -5.80
C THR A 885 1.84 -11.30 -4.43
N THR A 886 3.10 -11.70 -4.45
CA THR A 886 3.94 -11.87 -3.26
C THR A 886 5.29 -11.19 -3.53
N PHE A 887 6.11 -11.01 -2.50
CA PHE A 887 7.29 -10.13 -2.55
C PHE A 887 8.63 -10.86 -2.74
N GLN A 888 8.60 -12.18 -2.81
CA GLN A 888 9.76 -13.08 -2.87
C GLN A 888 10.66 -12.93 -4.11
N ASN A 889 10.28 -12.11 -5.10
CA ASN A 889 11.08 -11.84 -6.29
C ASN A 889 11.14 -10.33 -6.59
N PRO A 890 12.28 -9.82 -7.08
CA PRO A 890 12.35 -8.46 -7.60
C PRO A 890 11.42 -8.30 -8.82
N ILE A 891 10.95 -7.06 -9.02
CA ILE A 891 10.18 -6.64 -10.19
C ILE A 891 11.10 -6.53 -11.40
N LEU A 892 12.25 -5.85 -11.26
CA LEU A 892 13.19 -5.67 -12.36
C LEU A 892 14.27 -6.77 -12.34
N ASN A 893 14.40 -7.46 -13.47
CA ASN A 893 15.49 -8.41 -13.72
C ASN A 893 16.70 -7.71 -14.37
N GLN A 894 17.81 -8.44 -14.51
CA GLN A 894 19.06 -7.88 -15.07
C GLN A 894 18.93 -7.45 -16.54
N THR A 895 18.11 -8.14 -17.34
CA THR A 895 17.81 -7.73 -18.72
C THR A 895 17.13 -6.37 -18.75
N ASN A 896 16.13 -6.15 -17.88
CA ASN A 896 15.42 -4.87 -17.82
C ASN A 896 16.36 -3.73 -17.41
N ILE A 897 17.23 -3.96 -16.41
CA ILE A 897 18.22 -2.97 -15.96
C ILE A 897 19.14 -2.57 -17.11
N GLN A 898 19.59 -3.53 -17.92
CA GLN A 898 20.43 -3.25 -19.08
C GLN A 898 19.66 -2.47 -20.16
N THR A 899 18.43 -2.86 -20.48
CA THR A 899 17.56 -2.12 -21.41
C THR A 899 17.28 -0.69 -20.93
N ILE A 900 17.16 -0.47 -19.61
CA ILE A 900 17.00 0.85 -19.00
C ILE A 900 18.24 1.73 -19.24
N ARG A 901 19.46 1.19 -19.10
CA ARG A 901 20.69 1.93 -19.41
C ARG A 901 20.73 2.35 -20.88
N GLU A 902 20.44 1.41 -21.76
CA GLU A 902 20.45 1.63 -23.22
C GLU A 902 19.43 2.69 -23.64
N ILE A 903 18.20 2.62 -23.12
CA ILE A 903 17.18 3.61 -23.48
C ILE A 903 17.50 4.99 -22.89
N ALA A 904 18.09 5.07 -21.70
CA ALA A 904 18.49 6.36 -21.11
C ALA A 904 19.54 7.07 -21.98
N GLU A 905 20.54 6.34 -22.49
CA GLU A 905 21.55 6.89 -23.41
C GLU A 905 20.93 7.33 -24.75
N GLN A 906 20.02 6.52 -25.31
CA GLN A 906 19.27 6.88 -26.52
C GLN A 906 18.40 8.14 -26.30
N ILE A 907 17.75 8.27 -25.15
CA ILE A 907 16.93 9.44 -24.81
C ILE A 907 17.77 10.71 -24.75
N ARG A 908 18.94 10.65 -24.09
CA ARG A 908 19.87 11.78 -23.96
C ARG A 908 20.39 12.29 -25.31
N THR A 909 20.41 11.44 -26.34
CA THR A 909 20.92 11.77 -27.67
C THR A 909 19.81 12.08 -28.68
N THR A 910 18.81 11.20 -28.80
CA THR A 910 17.74 11.32 -29.81
C THR A 910 16.86 12.54 -29.57
N ILE A 911 16.42 12.82 -28.33
CA ILE A 911 15.45 13.90 -28.10
C ILE A 911 16.03 15.28 -28.46
N PRO A 912 17.22 15.68 -27.97
CA PRO A 912 17.80 16.98 -28.36
C PRO A 912 18.02 17.10 -29.87
N ASN A 913 18.46 16.01 -30.53
CA ASN A 913 18.72 16.00 -31.97
C ASN A 913 17.45 16.16 -32.81
N GLU A 914 16.37 15.45 -32.46
CA GLU A 914 15.13 15.42 -33.25
C GLU A 914 14.21 16.61 -32.94
N THR A 915 14.29 17.19 -31.74
CA THR A 915 13.43 18.31 -31.33
C THR A 915 14.10 19.69 -31.43
N GLY A 916 15.43 19.74 -31.62
CA GLY A 916 16.20 20.98 -31.57
C GLY A 916 16.17 21.65 -30.19
N SER A 917 15.88 20.89 -29.13
CA SER A 917 15.76 21.40 -27.76
C SER A 917 17.12 21.80 -27.19
N ASP A 918 17.20 23.02 -26.65
CA ASP A 918 18.37 23.50 -25.89
C ASP A 918 18.41 22.95 -24.45
N TYR A 919 17.48 22.06 -24.08
CA TYR A 919 17.40 21.49 -22.74
C TYR A 919 18.55 20.51 -22.49
N LYS A 920 19.34 20.79 -21.45
CA LYS A 920 20.51 19.99 -21.02
C LYS A 920 20.31 19.22 -19.72
N GLY A 921 19.08 19.14 -19.22
CA GLY A 921 18.78 18.46 -17.97
C GLY A 921 18.40 16.99 -18.16
N ALA A 922 17.97 16.37 -17.07
CA ALA A 922 17.49 14.99 -17.08
C ALA A 922 16.06 14.87 -17.65
N TRP A 923 15.68 13.65 -17.99
CA TRP A 923 14.36 13.29 -18.51
C TRP A 923 13.60 12.44 -17.50
N ASP A 924 12.29 12.65 -17.46
CA ASP A 924 11.31 11.84 -16.75
C ASP A 924 10.54 11.02 -17.78
N VAL A 925 10.59 9.70 -17.61
CA VAL A 925 10.18 8.71 -18.60
C VAL A 925 9.20 7.75 -17.94
N GLU A 926 7.98 7.67 -18.46
CA GLU A 926 7.02 6.63 -18.09
C GLU A 926 7.18 5.45 -19.06
N LEU A 927 7.39 4.26 -18.51
CA LEU A 927 7.67 3.05 -19.28
C LEU A 927 7.10 1.79 -18.61
N GLY A 928 7.07 0.70 -19.36
CA GLY A 928 6.74 -0.62 -18.84
C GLY A 928 7.33 -1.74 -19.67
N PHE A 929 7.25 -2.96 -19.15
CA PHE A 929 7.76 -4.14 -19.82
C PHE A 929 6.64 -5.15 -20.05
N GLU A 930 6.58 -5.68 -21.26
CA GLU A 930 5.73 -6.81 -21.65
C GLU A 930 6.65 -7.93 -22.17
N ASN A 931 6.80 -9.03 -21.42
CA ASN A 931 7.73 -10.11 -21.74
C ASN A 931 9.16 -9.61 -22.03
N ASP A 932 9.72 -8.78 -21.13
CA ASP A 932 11.00 -8.07 -21.26
C ASP A 932 11.10 -7.09 -22.44
N LYS A 933 10.04 -6.89 -23.23
CA LYS A 933 9.98 -5.83 -24.24
C LYS A 933 9.64 -4.50 -23.57
N LEU A 934 10.54 -3.53 -23.71
CA LEU A 934 10.33 -2.16 -23.26
C LEU A 934 9.28 -1.43 -24.13
N TRP A 935 8.31 -0.82 -23.45
CA TRP A 935 7.35 0.12 -23.99
C TRP A 935 7.48 1.49 -23.31
N LEU A 936 7.49 2.56 -24.11
CA LEU A 936 7.52 3.95 -23.67
C LEU A 936 6.10 4.54 -23.75
N PHE A 937 5.66 5.14 -22.66
CA PHE A 937 4.33 5.76 -22.55
C PHE A 937 4.40 7.28 -22.59
N GLN A 938 5.43 7.87 -22.00
CA GLN A 938 5.64 9.31 -21.99
C GLN A 938 7.12 9.65 -21.76
N ILE A 939 7.60 10.74 -22.36
CA ILE A 939 8.86 11.38 -21.96
C ILE A 939 8.63 12.87 -21.81
N ARG A 940 9.16 13.44 -20.73
CA ARG A 940 9.15 14.89 -20.46
C ARG A 940 10.45 15.36 -19.81
N PRO A 941 10.82 16.64 -19.94
CA PRO A 941 11.94 17.20 -19.19
C PRO A 941 11.72 17.06 -17.67
N PHE A 942 12.73 16.58 -16.93
CA PHE A 942 12.72 16.55 -15.47
C PHE A 942 13.18 17.90 -14.90
N VAL A 943 12.22 18.74 -14.50
CA VAL A 943 12.48 20.14 -14.12
C VAL A 943 12.57 20.31 -12.60
N GLU A 944 13.77 20.55 -12.08
CA GLU A 944 13.94 20.91 -10.67
C GLU A 944 13.77 22.42 -10.44
N ASN A 945 13.13 22.82 -9.34
CA ASN A 945 12.94 24.24 -9.03
C ASN A 945 14.28 24.93 -8.76
N LYS A 946 14.74 25.74 -9.73
CA LYS A 946 16.01 26.47 -9.63
C LYS A 946 16.00 27.52 -8.51
N ARG A 947 14.86 28.10 -8.15
CA ARG A 947 14.75 29.12 -7.09
C ARG A 947 14.93 28.52 -5.70
N ALA A 948 14.44 27.31 -5.48
CA ALA A 948 14.70 26.57 -4.24
C ALA A 948 16.20 26.24 -4.11
N LYS A 949 16.82 25.71 -5.17
CA LYS A 949 18.28 25.41 -5.22
C LYS A 949 19.21 26.62 -5.21
N SER A 950 18.68 27.83 -5.40
CA SER A 950 19.46 29.07 -5.38
C SER A 950 18.96 30.02 -4.31
N SER A 951 18.17 29.54 -3.34
CA SER A 951 17.64 30.38 -2.27
C SER A 951 18.76 30.67 -1.29
N GLU A 952 19.14 31.94 -1.16
CA GLU A 952 20.13 32.38 -0.16
C GLU A 952 19.71 31.97 1.26
N TYR A 953 18.41 32.00 1.56
CA TYR A 953 17.88 31.53 2.83
C TYR A 953 18.09 30.02 3.03
N LEU A 954 17.71 29.18 2.06
CA LEU A 954 17.89 27.73 2.18
C LEU A 954 19.37 27.34 2.26
N GLN A 955 20.24 28.06 1.55
CA GLN A 955 21.69 27.89 1.68
C GLN A 955 22.19 28.29 3.07
N SER A 956 21.65 29.37 3.66
CA SER A 956 22.05 29.84 5.00
C SER A 956 21.70 28.85 6.12
N ILE A 957 20.67 28.02 5.94
CA ILE A 957 20.27 26.98 6.89
C ILE A 957 20.81 25.58 6.52
N THR A 958 21.57 25.47 5.43
CA THR A 958 22.17 24.20 5.00
C THR A 958 23.51 24.00 5.72
N PRO A 959 23.70 22.92 6.51
CA PRO A 959 24.94 22.69 7.22
C PRO A 959 26.09 22.36 6.26
N VAL A 960 27.29 22.85 6.58
CA VAL A 960 28.54 22.47 5.89
C VAL A 960 29.08 21.22 6.58
N ILE A 961 29.05 20.09 5.88
CA ILE A 961 29.44 18.78 6.42
C ILE A 961 30.77 18.36 5.79
N ASP A 962 31.77 18.06 6.63
CA ASP A 962 33.01 17.42 6.17
C ASP A 962 32.82 15.90 6.12
N TYR A 963 32.42 15.41 4.95
CA TYR A 963 32.23 13.98 4.71
C TYR A 963 33.53 13.15 4.78
N THR A 964 34.70 13.80 4.78
CA THR A 964 36.00 13.14 4.88
C THR A 964 36.48 12.96 6.32
N GLN A 965 35.77 13.58 7.29
CA GLN A 965 36.04 13.38 8.70
C GLN A 965 35.96 11.90 9.05
N LYS A 966 37.04 11.39 9.64
CA LYS A 966 37.13 10.02 10.13
C LYS A 966 36.61 9.92 11.56
N ILE A 967 35.88 8.85 11.84
CA ILE A 967 35.34 8.49 13.15
C ILE A 967 35.92 7.12 13.51
N ASP A 968 36.57 7.05 14.67
CA ASP A 968 37.11 5.81 15.22
C ASP A 968 35.96 4.91 15.70
N LEU A 969 35.91 3.67 15.22
CA LEU A 969 34.83 2.74 15.53
C LEU A 969 34.88 2.21 16.97
N THR A 970 36.03 2.35 17.65
CA THR A 970 36.19 2.02 19.08
C THR A 970 35.78 3.16 20.01
N THR A 971 35.29 4.28 19.45
CA THR A 971 34.77 5.40 20.23
C THR A 971 33.61 4.94 21.10
N LYS A 972 33.70 5.18 22.40
CA LYS A 972 32.64 4.85 23.36
C LYS A 972 31.37 5.67 23.12
N LEU A 973 30.23 5.00 23.22
CA LEU A 973 28.89 5.57 22.95
C LEU A 973 28.28 6.36 24.10
#